data_AF-A0A497DJJ3-F1
#
_entry.id   AF-A0A497DJJ3-F1
#
_cell.length_a   1.000
_cell.length_b   1.000
_cell.length_c   1.000
_cell.angle_alpha   90.00
_cell.angle_beta   90.00
_cell.angle_gamma   90.00
#
_symmetry.space_group_name_H-M   'P 1'
#
loop_
_entity.id
_entity.type
_entity.pdbx_description
1 polymer ?
#
loop_
_entity_poly.entity_id
_entity_poly.type
_entity_poly.pdbx_seq_one_letter_code
_entity_poly.pdbx_strand_id
1 'polypeptide(L)'
;MITQFKKYIFLFFLMTSLSAGIGNNLISQNVTTYQEAVKQANKQYAAGKLMDAKGYYQIALKYKKDDAYSKKRIAEIIDKLSQQMDKEDAYYDVIDKADIYFDQNAFDKALGFYRDALKIIPDDSYAKEQIQKIKDIRANEKATLEHYNKLMAEGNSYLQNNQFDDAITDFKSAQLLFPNNPEPPKQIATANDLKTDYEDRKTQFDEKITKAGRYLLIKKYADALKLYQEAQTLFPDNKQVAKKINELTPKAANQLAYNKIITTADELYIKKNFGAARSKYQEAAALWADNGYPVEMISKIDTELTAQRKDLDKNYRLAIVHADSLFGAESYESAMAEYNLALSLKPAEQYPKSKLDVINGIYEKRKLELQAQYGIIIARGDSLFAALAIEEARKEFQLALSIRPDDPYPQKQLKAIEAKASELAENQKIKQAYDAAIAEADKLYRQGRFELAISKYKEAKVLGIQSDYPQDRINEITTIMVDAQKAKEIDDNYSKQVMLGSRLKQQGNLDEAKKAFEAAVVLKPAEQMPKDQIAEINSLVLDREQKAVIDSKYKAAIKSGDSLFNLKEYAKAKESYKQASVLKPEVTDPNLKITKTETILASLEREARAKKSYDAAVTQGDAYFSNNHFDEAKVQYQKALTFKPNEKYPAQQLLVINKKLEELAAERARKFKETVVKADNFFDQGNYQEALLQYKIASGFNAADNHCQTRITACNTEIDAMMRKLKGEYDLAVADADKLYASKIFDKAISAYRKAAKIKPDETYPYEMIAKITKFIEENFVVDVVNAKTVINQGETKRFAFEPVNIKVRKYNYILVRATNLDGKASKLLFTYGSDKGKNGGFVVNLIKAEGSNDYLIRIGNQYKWFSEDNNWITILPQISRVEIDLVRISKTN
;
A
#
# COMPACT_ATOMS: atom_id res chain seq x y z
N MET A 1 -33.77 -11.17 32.01
CA MET A 1 -35.01 -10.82 32.73
C MET A 1 -35.39 -12.02 33.58
N ILE A 2 -35.72 -11.81 34.87
CA ILE A 2 -36.14 -12.83 35.86
C ILE A 2 -35.14 -13.98 36.08
N THR A 3 -34.22 -13.74 37.02
CA THR A 3 -33.64 -14.79 37.87
C THR A 3 -34.38 -14.75 39.20
N GLN A 4 -35.20 -15.77 39.50
CA GLN A 4 -35.62 -16.24 40.83
C GLN A 4 -36.89 -17.11 40.70
N PHE A 5 -36.81 -18.38 41.09
CA PHE A 5 -37.84 -19.08 41.89
C PHE A 5 -37.32 -20.46 42.32
N LYS A 6 -36.61 -20.50 43.45
CA LYS A 6 -36.23 -21.74 44.17
C LYS A 6 -36.48 -21.56 45.66
N LYS A 7 -37.68 -21.95 46.14
CA LYS A 7 -37.92 -22.56 47.47
C LYS A 7 -39.42 -22.84 47.74
N TYR A 8 -39.69 -24.10 48.14
CA TYR A 8 -40.88 -24.63 48.85
C TYR A 8 -42.30 -24.52 48.25
N ILE A 9 -42.88 -25.68 47.93
CA ILE A 9 -44.21 -26.26 48.27
C ILE A 9 -44.13 -27.71 47.72
N PHE A 10 -44.15 -28.83 48.44
CA PHE A 10 -44.94 -29.38 49.56
C PHE A 10 -46.21 -30.16 49.10
N LEU A 11 -46.21 -31.46 49.42
CA LEU A 11 -47.32 -32.45 49.46
C LEU A 11 -48.55 -32.26 48.54
N PHE A 12 -48.84 -33.23 47.67
CA PHE A 12 -49.86 -34.29 47.93
C PHE A 12 -49.95 -35.28 46.74
N PHE A 13 -49.82 -36.57 47.00
CA PHE A 13 -50.77 -37.57 46.48
C PHE A 13 -50.74 -38.80 47.40
N LEU A 14 -51.91 -39.17 47.92
CA LEU A 14 -52.06 -40.14 48.98
C LEU A 14 -53.08 -41.21 48.55
N MET A 15 -52.71 -42.48 48.71
CA MET A 15 -53.61 -43.62 48.95
C MET A 15 -54.61 -44.08 47.86
N THR A 16 -54.68 -45.41 47.71
CA THR A 16 -55.72 -46.23 47.04
C THR A 16 -55.83 -46.12 45.51
N SER A 17 -56.01 -47.18 44.73
CA SER A 17 -56.17 -48.62 45.04
C SER A 17 -55.84 -49.48 43.82
N LEU A 18 -55.28 -50.69 44.00
CA LEU A 18 -55.96 -51.91 43.55
C LEU A 18 -55.43 -53.15 44.26
N SER A 19 -56.38 -54.02 44.57
CA SER A 19 -56.31 -55.32 45.22
C SER A 19 -55.39 -56.39 44.58
N ALA A 20 -54.56 -57.02 45.40
CA ALA A 20 -54.48 -58.48 45.51
C ALA A 20 -54.12 -58.81 46.98
N GLY A 21 -54.85 -59.71 47.63
CA GLY A 21 -54.85 -59.84 49.10
C GLY A 21 -54.06 -61.02 49.67
N ILE A 22 -54.07 -61.08 51.01
CA ILE A 22 -53.64 -62.20 51.89
C ILE A 22 -52.11 -62.30 52.10
N GLY A 23 -51.55 -62.11 53.30
CA GLY A 23 -52.18 -61.64 54.56
C GLY A 23 -51.27 -61.65 55.80
N ASN A 24 -51.60 -60.77 56.76
CA ASN A 24 -51.36 -60.83 58.23
C ASN A 24 -49.95 -61.11 58.81
N ASN A 25 -49.35 -60.09 59.47
CA ASN A 25 -49.46 -59.92 60.95
C ASN A 25 -48.74 -58.67 61.51
N LEU A 26 -49.52 -57.59 61.74
CA LEU A 26 -49.83 -56.96 63.05
C LEU A 26 -49.02 -57.43 64.31
N ILE A 27 -48.71 -56.65 65.37
CA ILE A 27 -49.27 -55.39 65.95
C ILE A 27 -48.15 -54.55 66.65
N SER A 28 -48.38 -53.24 66.80
CA SER A 28 -47.67 -52.30 67.70
C SER A 28 -47.87 -52.57 69.21
N GLN A 29 -47.12 -51.84 70.06
CA GLN A 29 -47.67 -51.34 71.34
C GLN A 29 -47.39 -49.84 71.48
N ASN A 30 -48.40 -49.09 71.94
CA ASN A 30 -48.33 -47.64 72.10
C ASN A 30 -47.38 -47.27 73.25
N VAL A 31 -46.20 -46.80 72.89
CA VAL A 31 -45.22 -46.25 73.82
C VAL A 31 -45.42 -44.74 73.90
N THR A 32 -45.78 -44.23 75.07
CA THR A 32 -46.06 -42.79 75.28
C THR A 32 -44.91 -42.02 75.93
N THR A 33 -43.87 -42.71 76.40
CA THR A 33 -42.73 -42.09 77.12
C THR A 33 -41.37 -42.60 76.63
N TYR A 34 -40.34 -41.77 76.83
CA TYR A 34 -38.94 -42.12 76.55
C TYR A 34 -38.48 -43.41 77.25
N GLN A 35 -38.79 -43.56 78.55
CA GLN A 35 -38.36 -44.72 79.34
C GLN A 35 -38.98 -46.03 78.83
N GLU A 36 -40.25 -45.98 78.46
CA GLU A 36 -40.97 -47.12 77.92
C GLU A 36 -40.49 -47.48 76.49
N ALA A 37 -40.05 -46.49 75.70
CA ALA A 37 -39.42 -46.72 74.40
C ALA A 37 -38.12 -47.50 74.54
N VAL A 38 -37.23 -47.05 75.44
CA VAL A 38 -35.96 -47.73 75.72
C VAL A 38 -36.18 -49.12 76.34
N LYS A 39 -37.22 -49.30 77.16
CA LYS A 39 -37.59 -50.60 77.74
C LYS A 39 -38.04 -51.61 76.67
N GLN A 40 -38.93 -51.20 75.75
CA GLN A 40 -39.37 -52.06 74.65
C GLN A 40 -38.23 -52.30 73.64
N ALA A 41 -37.41 -51.28 73.34
CA ALA A 41 -36.25 -51.41 72.46
C ALA A 41 -35.24 -52.45 72.97
N ASN A 42 -34.90 -52.40 74.27
CA ASN A 42 -34.05 -53.42 74.90
C ASN A 42 -34.69 -54.81 74.88
N LYS A 43 -36.01 -54.93 75.12
CA LYS A 43 -36.74 -56.20 75.07
C LYS A 43 -36.67 -56.84 73.68
N GLN A 44 -36.90 -56.07 72.61
CA GLN A 44 -36.81 -56.59 71.24
C GLN A 44 -35.36 -56.89 70.83
N TYR A 45 -34.38 -56.10 71.29
CA TYR A 45 -32.96 -56.35 71.05
C TYR A 45 -32.50 -57.67 71.69
N ALA A 46 -32.92 -57.93 72.93
CA ALA A 46 -32.66 -59.21 73.61
C ALA A 46 -33.38 -60.40 72.96
N ALA A 47 -34.51 -60.18 72.29
CA ALA A 47 -35.26 -61.19 71.54
C ALA A 47 -34.73 -61.43 70.11
N GLY A 48 -33.60 -60.83 69.72
CA GLY A 48 -33.03 -60.95 68.37
C GLY A 48 -33.79 -60.21 67.27
N LYS A 49 -34.87 -59.49 67.60
CA LYS A 49 -35.70 -58.74 66.64
C LYS A 49 -35.10 -57.38 66.36
N LEU A 50 -34.01 -57.38 65.58
CA LEU A 50 -33.16 -56.21 65.35
C LEU A 50 -33.90 -55.02 64.73
N MET A 51 -34.81 -55.24 63.76
CA MET A 51 -35.60 -54.15 63.15
C MET A 51 -36.60 -53.54 64.13
N ASP A 52 -37.33 -54.36 64.91
CA ASP A 52 -38.26 -53.86 65.93
C ASP A 52 -37.51 -53.06 67.01
N ALA A 53 -36.34 -53.55 67.44
CA ALA A 53 -35.47 -52.86 68.38
C ALA A 53 -35.02 -51.49 67.84
N LYS A 54 -34.59 -51.41 66.57
CA LYS A 54 -34.23 -50.15 65.88
C LYS A 54 -35.40 -49.17 65.90
N GLY A 55 -36.61 -49.64 65.58
CA GLY A 55 -37.83 -48.82 65.61
C GLY A 55 -38.13 -48.21 66.98
N TYR A 56 -38.08 -49.02 68.06
CA TYR A 56 -38.31 -48.50 69.42
C TYR A 56 -37.18 -47.56 69.89
N TYR A 57 -35.90 -47.79 69.52
CA TYR A 57 -34.83 -46.82 69.80
C TYR A 57 -35.01 -45.50 69.01
N GLN A 58 -35.51 -45.55 67.78
CA GLN A 58 -35.85 -44.34 67.01
C GLN A 58 -37.03 -43.58 67.64
N ILE A 59 -38.01 -44.28 68.22
CA ILE A 59 -39.07 -43.66 69.03
C ILE A 59 -38.46 -43.00 70.29
N ALA A 60 -37.52 -43.64 70.98
CA ALA A 60 -36.81 -43.03 72.10
C ALA A 60 -36.11 -41.71 71.70
N LEU A 61 -35.46 -41.67 70.52
CA LEU A 61 -34.85 -40.46 69.98
C LEU A 61 -35.86 -39.37 69.55
N LYS A 62 -37.15 -39.68 69.33
CA LYS A 62 -38.19 -38.64 69.15
C LYS A 62 -38.45 -37.88 70.45
N TYR A 63 -38.40 -38.56 71.60
CA TYR A 63 -38.57 -37.93 72.91
C TYR A 63 -37.30 -37.29 73.46
N LYS A 64 -36.11 -37.84 73.14
CA LYS A 64 -34.81 -37.33 73.57
C LYS A 64 -33.78 -37.41 72.45
N LYS A 65 -33.74 -36.37 71.61
CA LYS A 65 -32.99 -36.31 70.33
C LYS A 65 -31.49 -36.61 70.44
N ASP A 66 -30.89 -36.27 71.59
CA ASP A 66 -29.45 -36.45 71.86
C ASP A 66 -29.13 -37.53 72.90
N ASP A 67 -30.00 -38.55 73.01
CA ASP A 67 -29.70 -39.70 73.85
C ASP A 67 -28.58 -40.60 73.29
N ALA A 68 -27.40 -40.53 73.92
CA ALA A 68 -26.22 -41.28 73.51
C ALA A 68 -26.40 -42.81 73.58
N TYR A 69 -27.22 -43.31 74.51
CA TYR A 69 -27.49 -44.75 74.67
C TYR A 69 -28.29 -45.29 73.49
N SER A 70 -29.38 -44.62 73.12
CA SER A 70 -30.24 -44.99 71.99
C SER A 70 -29.50 -44.83 70.65
N LYS A 71 -28.68 -43.78 70.48
CA LYS A 71 -27.79 -43.63 69.31
C LYS A 71 -26.77 -44.77 69.20
N LYS A 72 -26.10 -45.14 70.31
CA LYS A 72 -25.14 -46.25 70.32
C LYS A 72 -25.79 -47.60 70.00
N ARG A 73 -26.96 -47.89 70.59
CA ARG A 73 -27.69 -49.13 70.31
C ARG A 73 -28.20 -49.21 68.87
N ILE A 74 -28.62 -48.09 68.28
CA ILE A 74 -28.95 -48.05 66.85
C ILE A 74 -27.72 -48.36 65.99
N ALA A 75 -26.53 -47.83 66.32
CA ALA A 75 -25.30 -48.15 65.60
C ALA A 75 -24.92 -49.64 65.72
N GLU A 76 -24.98 -50.23 66.92
CA GLU A 76 -24.75 -51.67 67.13
C GLU A 76 -25.77 -52.55 66.40
N ILE A 77 -27.01 -52.10 66.27
CA ILE A 77 -28.05 -52.79 65.49
C ILE A 77 -27.79 -52.65 63.99
N ILE A 78 -27.35 -51.48 63.51
CA ILE A 78 -27.00 -51.27 62.10
C ILE A 78 -25.82 -52.16 61.70
N ASP A 79 -24.78 -52.27 62.53
CA ASP A 79 -23.61 -53.14 62.29
C ASP A 79 -23.99 -54.63 62.24
N LYS A 80 -24.94 -55.07 63.09
CA LYS A 80 -25.46 -56.45 63.02
C LYS A 80 -26.39 -56.71 61.84
N LEU A 81 -27.17 -55.70 61.42
CA LEU A 81 -28.05 -55.80 60.25
C LEU A 81 -27.27 -55.75 58.93
N SER A 82 -26.19 -54.96 58.85
CA SER A 82 -25.33 -54.88 57.66
C SER A 82 -24.55 -56.17 57.39
N GLN A 83 -24.45 -57.06 58.38
CA GLN A 83 -23.91 -58.40 58.23
C GLN A 83 -24.98 -59.45 57.83
N GLN A 84 -26.24 -59.07 57.56
CA GLN A 84 -27.34 -60.02 57.29
C GLN A 84 -28.32 -59.69 56.14
N MET A 85 -28.26 -58.53 55.45
CA MET A 85 -29.17 -58.15 54.33
C MET A 85 -28.50 -57.11 53.39
N ASP A 86 -28.82 -56.96 52.09
CA ASP A 86 -29.29 -57.88 51.03
C ASP A 86 -29.03 -57.23 49.62
N LYS A 87 -29.54 -57.79 48.50
CA LYS A 87 -29.35 -57.28 47.11
C LYS A 87 -30.04 -55.95 46.77
N GLU A 88 -31.02 -55.55 47.56
CA GLU A 88 -31.92 -54.43 47.24
C GLU A 88 -31.24 -53.05 47.38
N ASP A 89 -30.45 -52.85 48.45
CA ASP A 89 -29.68 -51.61 48.64
C ASP A 89 -28.64 -51.41 47.52
N ALA A 90 -27.98 -52.48 47.07
CA ALA A 90 -26.99 -52.43 46.00
C ALA A 90 -27.59 -52.06 44.62
N TYR A 91 -28.89 -52.32 44.41
CA TYR A 91 -29.59 -51.93 43.20
C TYR A 91 -29.88 -50.42 43.16
N TYR A 92 -30.44 -49.86 44.25
CA TYR A 92 -30.72 -48.42 44.33
C TYR A 92 -29.45 -47.57 44.20
N ASP A 93 -28.35 -48.01 44.83
CA ASP A 93 -27.05 -47.35 44.78
C ASP A 93 -26.43 -47.28 43.36
N VAL A 94 -26.86 -48.17 42.45
CA VAL A 94 -26.44 -48.21 41.04
C VAL A 94 -27.40 -47.41 40.15
N ILE A 95 -28.71 -47.47 40.42
CA ILE A 95 -29.72 -46.66 39.73
C ILE A 95 -29.50 -45.16 39.97
N ASP A 96 -29.28 -44.72 41.21
CA ASP A 96 -29.01 -43.31 41.52
C ASP A 96 -27.80 -42.79 40.74
N LYS A 97 -26.74 -43.61 40.60
CA LYS A 97 -25.55 -43.27 39.79
C LYS A 97 -25.88 -43.23 38.30
N ALA A 98 -26.71 -44.13 37.79
CA ALA A 98 -27.14 -44.16 36.40
C ALA A 98 -27.94 -42.91 36.04
N ASP A 99 -28.92 -42.55 36.87
CA ASP A 99 -29.77 -41.37 36.73
C ASP A 99 -28.94 -40.08 36.83
N ILE A 100 -28.01 -39.97 37.78
CA ILE A 100 -27.05 -38.84 37.87
C ILE A 100 -26.24 -38.67 36.59
N TYR A 101 -25.77 -39.77 35.96
CA TYR A 101 -25.04 -39.67 34.70
C TYR A 101 -25.96 -39.41 33.50
N PHE A 102 -27.22 -39.83 33.54
CA PHE A 102 -28.22 -39.53 32.52
C PHE A 102 -28.54 -38.02 32.51
N ASP A 103 -28.82 -37.44 33.68
CA ASP A 103 -29.06 -36.00 33.86
C ASP A 103 -27.87 -35.12 33.47
N GLN A 104 -26.65 -35.66 33.54
CA GLN A 104 -25.42 -35.00 33.08
C GLN A 104 -25.19 -35.12 31.56
N ASN A 105 -26.11 -35.72 30.80
CA ASN A 105 -25.93 -36.15 29.41
C ASN A 105 -24.69 -37.06 29.18
N ALA A 106 -24.19 -37.70 30.23
CA ALA A 106 -23.07 -38.64 30.16
C ALA A 106 -23.55 -40.03 29.75
N PHE A 107 -24.25 -40.09 28.60
CA PHE A 107 -25.05 -41.22 28.15
C PHE A 107 -24.30 -42.57 28.09
N ASP A 108 -23.03 -42.58 27.72
CA ASP A 108 -22.22 -43.81 27.74
C ASP A 108 -21.95 -44.32 29.17
N LYS A 109 -21.81 -43.43 30.15
CA LYS A 109 -21.69 -43.80 31.57
C LYS A 109 -23.03 -44.26 32.13
N ALA A 110 -24.10 -43.53 31.85
CA ALA A 110 -25.47 -43.89 32.23
C ALA A 110 -25.86 -45.29 31.71
N LEU A 111 -25.60 -45.57 30.42
CA LEU A 111 -25.76 -46.92 29.84
C LEU A 111 -24.95 -47.99 30.56
N GLY A 112 -23.76 -47.67 31.06
CA GLY A 112 -22.95 -48.56 31.89
C GLY A 112 -23.67 -48.93 33.18
N PHE A 113 -24.05 -47.93 33.99
CA PHE A 113 -24.70 -48.17 35.28
C PHE A 113 -26.10 -48.77 35.15
N TYR A 114 -26.93 -48.40 34.16
CA TYR A 114 -28.21 -49.10 33.91
C TYR A 114 -28.01 -50.57 33.51
N ARG A 115 -26.97 -50.90 32.74
CA ARG A 115 -26.62 -52.30 32.44
C ARG A 115 -26.12 -53.04 33.68
N ASP A 116 -25.45 -52.36 34.60
CA ASP A 116 -25.05 -52.95 35.88
C ASP A 116 -26.25 -53.17 36.81
N ALA A 117 -27.24 -52.27 36.83
CA ALA A 117 -28.51 -52.50 37.52
C ALA A 117 -29.23 -53.75 36.99
N LEU A 118 -29.23 -53.97 35.67
CA LEU A 118 -29.75 -55.19 35.04
C LEU A 118 -28.92 -56.46 35.31
N LYS A 119 -27.71 -56.37 35.88
CA LYS A 119 -27.00 -57.55 36.42
C LYS A 119 -27.49 -57.93 37.82
N ILE A 120 -28.03 -56.96 38.57
CA ILE A 120 -28.57 -57.15 39.92
C ILE A 120 -30.03 -57.61 39.84
N ILE A 121 -30.84 -56.95 39.00
CA ILE A 121 -32.24 -57.30 38.71
C ILE A 121 -32.42 -57.43 37.18
N PRO A 122 -32.29 -58.65 36.60
CA PRO A 122 -32.35 -58.88 35.15
C PRO A 122 -33.62 -58.38 34.45
N ASP A 123 -34.73 -58.30 35.18
CA ASP A 123 -36.03 -57.90 34.65
C ASP A 123 -36.54 -56.54 35.13
N ASP A 124 -35.66 -55.67 35.62
CA ASP A 124 -36.05 -54.29 35.93
C ASP A 124 -36.55 -53.53 34.69
N SER A 125 -37.82 -53.12 34.75
CA SER A 125 -38.49 -52.31 33.75
C SER A 125 -37.86 -50.92 33.60
N TYR A 126 -37.39 -50.31 34.69
CA TYR A 126 -36.93 -48.92 34.71
C TYR A 126 -35.62 -48.77 33.94
N ALA A 127 -34.58 -49.54 34.29
CA ALA A 127 -33.31 -49.54 33.57
C ALA A 127 -33.46 -49.96 32.10
N LYS A 128 -34.38 -50.89 31.77
CA LYS A 128 -34.71 -51.24 30.38
C LYS A 128 -35.28 -50.04 29.61
N GLU A 129 -36.21 -49.30 30.20
CA GLU A 129 -36.81 -48.10 29.60
C GLU A 129 -35.79 -46.96 29.44
N GLN A 130 -34.95 -46.70 30.45
CA GLN A 130 -33.91 -45.67 30.38
C GLN A 130 -32.82 -46.01 29.35
N ILE A 131 -32.40 -47.28 29.25
CA ILE A 131 -31.50 -47.73 28.18
C ILE A 131 -32.11 -47.49 26.80
N GLN A 132 -33.44 -47.68 26.64
CA GLN A 132 -34.10 -47.42 25.37
C GLN A 132 -34.17 -45.91 25.07
N LYS A 133 -34.53 -45.07 26.04
CA LYS A 133 -34.50 -43.60 25.90
C LYS A 133 -33.11 -43.10 25.47
N ILE A 134 -32.02 -43.61 26.04
CA ILE A 134 -30.66 -43.24 25.61
C ILE A 134 -30.39 -43.67 24.16
N LYS A 135 -30.83 -44.87 23.74
CA LYS A 135 -30.68 -45.30 22.33
C LYS A 135 -31.45 -44.38 21.38
N ASP A 136 -32.66 -43.99 21.75
CA ASP A 136 -33.52 -43.14 20.92
C ASP A 136 -32.96 -41.72 20.81
N ILE A 137 -32.44 -41.15 21.91
CA ILE A 137 -31.68 -39.89 21.92
C ILE A 137 -30.49 -39.97 20.95
N ARG A 138 -29.65 -41.01 21.08
CA ARG A 138 -28.46 -41.18 20.21
C ARG A 138 -28.81 -41.43 18.75
N ALA A 139 -29.91 -42.13 18.48
CA ALA A 139 -30.41 -42.34 17.12
C ALA A 139 -30.87 -41.00 16.50
N ASN A 140 -31.55 -40.16 17.28
CA ASN A 140 -31.97 -38.84 16.85
C ASN A 140 -30.79 -37.87 16.67
N GLU A 141 -29.80 -37.86 17.57
CA GLU A 141 -28.56 -37.11 17.42
C GLU A 141 -27.80 -37.51 16.14
N LYS A 142 -27.70 -38.83 15.89
CA LYS A 142 -27.07 -39.37 14.69
C LYS A 142 -27.81 -38.95 13.42
N ALA A 143 -29.14 -39.11 13.38
CA ALA A 143 -29.95 -38.71 12.23
C ALA A 143 -29.86 -37.19 11.96
N THR A 144 -29.80 -36.37 13.02
CA THR A 144 -29.60 -34.92 12.94
C THR A 144 -28.24 -34.59 12.29
N LEU A 145 -27.17 -35.28 12.70
CA LEU A 145 -25.83 -35.11 12.13
C LEU A 145 -25.74 -35.60 10.67
N GLU A 146 -26.39 -36.72 10.33
CA GLU A 146 -26.46 -37.21 8.94
C GLU A 146 -27.22 -36.23 8.04
N HIS A 147 -28.33 -35.66 8.51
CA HIS A 147 -29.09 -34.66 7.76
C HIS A 147 -28.29 -33.35 7.58
N TYR A 148 -27.60 -32.89 8.63
CA TYR A 148 -26.68 -31.74 8.55
C TYR A 148 -25.58 -31.96 7.51
N ASN A 149 -24.90 -33.12 7.55
CA ASN A 149 -23.83 -33.43 6.61
C ASN A 149 -24.33 -33.47 5.17
N LYS A 150 -25.55 -33.98 4.95
CA LYS A 150 -26.22 -33.98 3.65
C LYS A 150 -26.46 -32.55 3.14
N LEU A 151 -27.08 -31.68 3.94
CA LEU A 151 -27.35 -30.28 3.58
C LEU A 151 -26.06 -29.51 3.28
N MET A 152 -24.99 -29.74 4.06
CA MET A 152 -23.68 -29.13 3.79
C MET A 152 -23.08 -29.62 2.46
N ALA A 153 -23.29 -30.89 2.08
CA ALA A 153 -22.81 -31.42 0.81
C ALA A 153 -23.63 -30.91 -0.39
N GLU A 154 -24.96 -30.84 -0.26
CA GLU A 154 -25.87 -30.31 -1.29
C GLU A 154 -25.62 -28.81 -1.51
N GLY A 155 -25.51 -28.01 -0.45
CA GLY A 155 -25.15 -26.59 -0.54
C GLY A 155 -23.79 -26.35 -1.20
N ASN A 156 -22.78 -27.17 -0.91
CA ASN A 156 -21.47 -27.10 -1.59
C ASN A 156 -21.56 -27.49 -3.07
N SER A 157 -22.42 -28.45 -3.44
CA SER A 157 -22.69 -28.80 -4.84
C SER A 157 -23.36 -27.63 -5.59
N TYR A 158 -24.35 -26.99 -4.97
CA TYR A 158 -25.01 -25.81 -5.55
C TYR A 158 -24.03 -24.63 -5.74
N LEU A 159 -23.10 -24.40 -4.80
CA LEU A 159 -22.02 -23.41 -4.98
C LEU A 159 -21.18 -23.68 -6.23
N GLN A 160 -20.74 -24.93 -6.43
CA GLN A 160 -19.92 -25.31 -7.60
C GLN A 160 -20.65 -25.10 -8.93
N ASN A 161 -21.98 -25.17 -8.92
CA ASN A 161 -22.83 -24.94 -10.09
C ASN A 161 -23.30 -23.48 -10.24
N ASN A 162 -22.79 -22.54 -9.42
CA ASN A 162 -23.23 -21.13 -9.34
C ASN A 162 -24.73 -20.95 -8.96
N GLN A 163 -25.32 -21.94 -8.29
CA GLN A 163 -26.68 -21.90 -7.77
C GLN A 163 -26.70 -21.32 -6.34
N PHE A 164 -26.34 -20.05 -6.23
CA PHE A 164 -26.04 -19.45 -4.92
C PHE A 164 -27.24 -19.39 -3.96
N ASP A 165 -28.47 -19.16 -4.45
CA ASP A 165 -29.66 -19.10 -3.60
C ASP A 165 -30.08 -20.47 -3.05
N ASP A 166 -29.90 -21.53 -3.85
CA ASP A 166 -30.11 -22.92 -3.41
C ASP A 166 -29.07 -23.28 -2.34
N ALA A 167 -27.78 -22.94 -2.58
CA ALA A 167 -26.71 -23.14 -1.60
C ALA A 167 -26.95 -22.42 -0.27
N ILE A 168 -27.35 -21.14 -0.31
CA ILE A 168 -27.70 -20.35 0.87
C ILE A 168 -28.86 -20.97 1.64
N THR A 169 -29.83 -21.57 0.94
CA THR A 169 -31.00 -22.23 1.55
C THR A 169 -30.60 -23.50 2.31
N ASP A 170 -29.75 -24.34 1.71
CA ASP A 170 -29.26 -25.56 2.37
C ASP A 170 -28.34 -25.24 3.56
N PHE A 171 -27.43 -24.27 3.44
CA PHE A 171 -26.58 -23.87 4.57
C PHE A 171 -27.38 -23.22 5.71
N LYS A 172 -28.44 -22.44 5.42
CA LYS A 172 -29.37 -21.95 6.46
C LYS A 172 -30.09 -23.10 7.15
N SER A 173 -30.51 -24.11 6.39
CA SER A 173 -31.14 -25.31 6.94
C SER A 173 -30.17 -26.10 7.84
N ALA A 174 -28.91 -26.22 7.43
CA ALA A 174 -27.84 -26.83 8.23
C ALA A 174 -27.53 -26.01 9.51
N GLN A 175 -27.58 -24.67 9.44
CA GLN A 175 -27.42 -23.79 10.59
C GLN A 175 -28.51 -24.01 11.65
N LEU A 176 -29.76 -24.26 11.23
CA LEU A 176 -30.87 -24.52 12.16
C LEU A 176 -30.69 -25.83 12.94
N LEU A 177 -30.05 -26.85 12.35
CA LEU A 177 -29.77 -28.12 13.03
C LEU A 177 -28.66 -27.99 14.09
N PHE A 178 -27.65 -27.15 13.85
CA PHE A 178 -26.55 -26.92 14.79
C PHE A 178 -26.22 -25.42 14.94
N PRO A 179 -27.02 -24.64 15.71
CA PRO A 179 -26.90 -23.17 15.77
C PRO A 179 -25.56 -22.63 16.29
N ASN A 180 -24.83 -23.44 17.06
CA ASN A 180 -23.52 -23.08 17.63
C ASN A 180 -22.34 -23.50 16.74
N ASN A 181 -22.59 -24.15 15.60
CA ASN A 181 -21.55 -24.53 14.65
C ASN A 181 -21.18 -23.33 13.75
N PRO A 182 -19.92 -22.90 13.69
CA PRO A 182 -19.51 -21.74 12.90
C PRO A 182 -19.44 -21.98 11.38
N GLU A 183 -19.46 -23.24 10.91
CA GLU A 183 -19.23 -23.54 9.49
C GLU A 183 -20.39 -23.14 8.56
N PRO A 184 -21.68 -23.41 8.86
CA PRO A 184 -22.77 -22.97 7.99
C PRO A 184 -22.86 -21.44 7.84
N PRO A 185 -22.76 -20.61 8.91
CA PRO A 185 -22.67 -19.15 8.76
C PRO A 185 -21.54 -18.68 7.84
N LYS A 186 -20.37 -19.33 7.93
CA LYS A 186 -19.21 -19.05 7.07
C LYS A 186 -19.50 -19.41 5.61
N GLN A 187 -20.11 -20.56 5.35
CA GLN A 187 -20.50 -20.96 3.99
C GLN A 187 -21.62 -20.07 3.42
N ILE A 188 -22.57 -19.59 4.24
CA ILE A 188 -23.56 -18.58 3.83
C ILE A 188 -22.86 -17.27 3.42
N ALA A 189 -21.89 -16.79 4.20
CA ALA A 189 -21.12 -15.59 3.83
C ALA A 189 -20.39 -15.80 2.48
N THR A 190 -19.64 -16.89 2.34
CA THR A 190 -18.97 -17.28 1.09
C THR A 190 -19.94 -17.35 -0.10
N ALA A 191 -21.15 -17.89 0.09
CA ALA A 191 -22.16 -17.98 -0.95
C ALA A 191 -22.69 -16.61 -1.40
N ASN A 192 -22.87 -15.66 -0.48
CA ASN A 192 -23.30 -14.29 -0.80
C ASN A 192 -22.17 -13.50 -1.50
N ASP A 193 -20.92 -13.67 -1.05
CA ASP A 193 -19.75 -13.02 -1.67
C ASP A 193 -19.59 -13.50 -3.12
N LEU A 194 -19.64 -14.82 -3.36
CA LEU A 194 -19.59 -15.42 -4.70
C LEU A 194 -20.77 -15.01 -5.58
N LYS A 195 -21.98 -14.87 -5.01
CA LYS A 195 -23.16 -14.38 -5.72
C LYS A 195 -22.95 -12.95 -6.21
N THR A 196 -22.50 -12.06 -5.32
CA THR A 196 -22.26 -10.64 -5.64
C THR A 196 -21.20 -10.49 -6.72
N ASP A 197 -20.06 -11.19 -6.56
CA ASP A 197 -18.97 -11.22 -7.54
C ASP A 197 -19.40 -11.78 -8.92
N TYR A 198 -20.26 -12.81 -8.94
CA TYR A 198 -20.87 -13.32 -10.17
C TYR A 198 -21.82 -12.30 -10.83
N GLU A 199 -22.67 -11.64 -10.04
CA GLU A 199 -23.62 -10.61 -10.52
C GLU A 199 -22.90 -9.37 -11.07
N ASP A 200 -21.81 -8.93 -10.42
CA ASP A 200 -20.96 -7.83 -10.88
C ASP A 200 -20.23 -8.18 -12.19
N ARG A 201 -19.63 -9.38 -12.28
CA ARG A 201 -19.06 -9.87 -13.54
C ARG A 201 -20.11 -9.92 -14.64
N LYS A 202 -21.32 -10.40 -14.34
CA LYS A 202 -22.42 -10.49 -15.32
C LYS A 202 -22.84 -9.11 -15.82
N THR A 203 -23.02 -8.14 -14.92
CA THR A 203 -23.34 -6.76 -15.30
C THR A 203 -22.26 -6.16 -16.21
N GLN A 204 -20.99 -6.32 -15.84
CA GLN A 204 -19.87 -5.87 -16.67
C GLN A 204 -19.82 -6.57 -18.04
N PHE A 205 -20.11 -7.86 -18.09
CA PHE A 205 -20.18 -8.63 -19.33
C PHE A 205 -21.28 -8.11 -20.25
N ASP A 206 -22.51 -7.99 -19.75
CA ASP A 206 -23.66 -7.53 -20.54
C ASP A 206 -23.44 -6.09 -21.07
N GLU A 207 -22.78 -5.23 -20.30
CA GLU A 207 -22.31 -3.92 -20.77
C GLU A 207 -21.32 -4.01 -21.95
N LYS A 208 -20.30 -4.88 -21.85
CA LYS A 208 -19.29 -5.05 -22.92
C LYS A 208 -19.94 -5.56 -24.19
N ILE A 209 -20.82 -6.56 -24.09
CA ILE A 209 -21.59 -7.09 -25.23
C ILE A 209 -22.44 -5.99 -25.88
N THR A 210 -23.14 -5.18 -25.08
CA THR A 210 -23.96 -4.07 -25.56
C THR A 210 -23.14 -2.96 -26.23
N LYS A 211 -21.95 -2.64 -25.69
CA LYS A 211 -21.01 -1.69 -26.29
C LYS A 211 -20.43 -2.25 -27.60
N ALA A 212 -20.06 -3.53 -27.64
CA ALA A 212 -19.54 -4.20 -28.84
C ALA A 212 -20.57 -4.20 -29.97
N GLY A 213 -21.84 -4.52 -29.67
CA GLY A 213 -22.95 -4.46 -30.63
C GLY A 213 -23.12 -3.08 -31.26
N ARG A 214 -23.00 -2.00 -30.47
CA ARG A 214 -23.05 -0.61 -30.99
C ARG A 214 -21.88 -0.30 -31.93
N TYR A 215 -20.67 -0.77 -31.65
CA TYR A 215 -19.53 -0.60 -32.56
C TYR A 215 -19.69 -1.39 -33.87
N LEU A 216 -20.34 -2.56 -33.84
CA LEU A 216 -20.65 -3.32 -35.07
C LEU A 216 -21.62 -2.57 -36.00
N LEU A 217 -22.60 -1.84 -35.47
CA LEU A 217 -23.53 -1.05 -36.29
C LEU A 217 -22.83 0.00 -37.15
N ILE A 218 -21.75 0.60 -36.63
CA ILE A 218 -20.90 1.58 -37.33
C ILE A 218 -19.66 0.95 -37.97
N LYS A 219 -19.68 -0.38 -38.18
CA LYS A 219 -18.60 -1.19 -38.77
C LYS A 219 -17.21 -1.00 -38.13
N LYS A 220 -17.16 -0.65 -36.83
CA LYS A 220 -15.92 -0.57 -36.04
C LYS A 220 -15.57 -1.94 -35.45
N TYR A 221 -15.12 -2.84 -36.33
CA TYR A 221 -14.79 -4.22 -35.99
C TYR A 221 -13.66 -4.37 -34.96
N ALA A 222 -12.64 -3.52 -34.99
CA ALA A 222 -11.53 -3.56 -34.02
C ALA A 222 -11.98 -3.20 -32.60
N ASP A 223 -12.75 -2.12 -32.42
CA ASP A 223 -13.31 -1.73 -31.13
C ASP A 223 -14.30 -2.80 -30.60
N ALA A 224 -15.14 -3.36 -31.49
CA ALA A 224 -16.05 -4.44 -31.13
C ALA A 224 -15.31 -5.73 -30.72
N LEU A 225 -14.28 -6.13 -31.47
CA LEU A 225 -13.44 -7.29 -31.16
C LEU A 225 -12.80 -7.18 -29.78
N LYS A 226 -12.21 -6.01 -29.46
CA LYS A 226 -11.61 -5.74 -28.15
C LYS A 226 -12.63 -5.93 -27.03
N LEU A 227 -13.83 -5.38 -27.16
CA LEU A 227 -14.89 -5.51 -26.16
C LEU A 227 -15.41 -6.95 -26.02
N TYR A 228 -15.44 -7.74 -27.10
CA TYR A 228 -15.73 -9.18 -27.00
C TYR A 228 -14.59 -9.96 -26.32
N GLN A 229 -13.32 -9.60 -26.54
CA GLN A 229 -12.19 -10.19 -25.82
C GLN A 229 -12.24 -9.87 -24.32
N GLU A 230 -12.53 -8.63 -23.95
CA GLU A 230 -12.79 -8.22 -22.55
C GLU A 230 -13.99 -8.99 -21.95
N ALA A 231 -15.05 -9.22 -22.72
CA ALA A 231 -16.18 -10.04 -22.29
C ALA A 231 -15.79 -11.52 -22.08
N GLN A 232 -14.93 -12.08 -22.94
CA GLN A 232 -14.43 -13.46 -22.77
C GLN A 232 -13.61 -13.62 -21.48
N THR A 233 -12.87 -12.60 -21.04
CA THR A 233 -12.14 -12.68 -19.76
C THR A 233 -13.05 -12.72 -18.52
N LEU A 234 -14.29 -12.21 -18.62
CA LEU A 234 -15.28 -12.27 -17.54
C LEU A 234 -16.00 -13.61 -17.50
N PHE A 235 -16.21 -14.26 -18.66
CA PHE A 235 -16.83 -15.59 -18.77
C PHE A 235 -16.08 -16.45 -19.82
N PRO A 236 -14.97 -17.11 -19.43
CA PRO A 236 -14.10 -17.85 -20.35
C PRO A 236 -14.79 -18.96 -21.15
N ASP A 237 -15.81 -19.60 -20.58
CA ASP A 237 -16.56 -20.69 -21.23
C ASP A 237 -17.68 -20.21 -22.17
N ASN A 238 -17.84 -18.89 -22.37
CA ASN A 238 -18.89 -18.36 -23.24
C ASN A 238 -18.60 -18.64 -24.72
N LYS A 239 -19.19 -19.73 -25.24
CA LYS A 239 -19.06 -20.19 -26.64
C LYS A 239 -19.58 -19.19 -27.68
N GLN A 240 -20.54 -18.34 -27.31
CA GLN A 240 -21.10 -17.34 -28.26
C GLN A 240 -20.12 -16.19 -28.49
N VAL A 241 -19.48 -15.70 -27.42
CA VAL A 241 -18.44 -14.66 -27.50
C VAL A 241 -17.22 -15.18 -28.24
N ALA A 242 -16.77 -16.40 -27.96
CA ALA A 242 -15.64 -17.01 -28.66
C ALA A 242 -15.88 -17.12 -30.17
N LYS A 243 -17.11 -17.48 -30.59
CA LYS A 243 -17.51 -17.48 -32.00
C LYS A 243 -17.50 -16.08 -32.61
N LYS A 244 -17.92 -15.04 -31.88
CA LYS A 244 -17.88 -13.65 -32.34
C LYS A 244 -16.47 -13.09 -32.43
N ILE A 245 -15.57 -13.43 -31.52
CA ILE A 245 -14.14 -13.11 -31.61
C ILE A 245 -13.58 -13.68 -32.92
N ASN A 246 -13.77 -14.98 -33.18
CA ASN A 246 -13.27 -15.62 -34.40
C ASN A 246 -13.83 -15.02 -35.70
N GLU A 247 -15.10 -14.59 -35.71
CA GLU A 247 -15.71 -13.90 -36.86
C GLU A 247 -15.14 -12.49 -37.08
N LEU A 248 -14.80 -11.77 -36.00
CA LEU A 248 -14.39 -10.37 -36.04
C LEU A 248 -12.87 -10.19 -36.20
N THR A 249 -12.04 -11.13 -35.75
CA THR A 249 -10.58 -11.10 -35.92
C THR A 249 -10.11 -10.72 -37.33
N PRO A 250 -10.54 -11.41 -38.42
CA PRO A 250 -10.11 -11.03 -39.78
C PRO A 250 -10.71 -9.68 -40.23
N LYS A 251 -11.93 -9.33 -39.80
CA LYS A 251 -12.57 -8.06 -40.15
C LYS A 251 -11.88 -6.87 -39.49
N ALA A 252 -11.45 -7.03 -38.23
CA ALA A 252 -10.66 -6.06 -37.49
C ALA A 252 -9.25 -5.90 -38.07
N ALA A 253 -8.59 -7.00 -38.45
CA ALA A 253 -7.29 -6.95 -39.12
C ALA A 253 -7.37 -6.17 -40.44
N ASN A 254 -8.37 -6.46 -41.28
CA ASN A 254 -8.60 -5.73 -42.54
C ASN A 254 -8.95 -4.26 -42.28
N GLN A 255 -9.76 -3.94 -41.27
CA GLN A 255 -10.06 -2.55 -40.89
C GLN A 255 -8.79 -1.78 -40.47
N LEU A 256 -7.93 -2.38 -39.65
CA LEU A 256 -6.71 -1.73 -39.16
C LEU A 256 -5.70 -1.51 -40.30
N ALA A 257 -5.53 -2.50 -41.17
CA ALA A 257 -4.71 -2.39 -42.37
C ALA A 257 -5.29 -1.34 -43.35
N TYR A 258 -6.61 -1.30 -43.55
CA TYR A 258 -7.30 -0.26 -44.33
C TYR A 258 -7.02 1.14 -43.76
N ASN A 259 -7.22 1.34 -42.46
CA ASN A 259 -6.98 2.63 -41.81
C ASN A 259 -5.54 3.12 -42.05
N LYS A 260 -4.55 2.22 -41.92
CA LYS A 260 -3.13 2.53 -42.18
C LYS A 260 -2.89 2.97 -43.63
N ILE A 261 -3.46 2.25 -44.60
CA ILE A 261 -3.34 2.59 -46.03
C ILE A 261 -4.02 3.94 -46.32
N ILE A 262 -5.18 4.21 -45.71
CA ILE A 262 -5.89 5.49 -45.85
C ILE A 262 -5.08 6.65 -45.29
N THR A 263 -4.50 6.55 -44.09
CA THR A 263 -3.63 7.61 -43.57
C THR A 263 -2.48 7.92 -44.53
N THR A 264 -1.83 6.90 -45.10
CA THR A 264 -0.79 7.09 -46.13
C THR A 264 -1.35 7.72 -47.42
N ALA A 265 -2.55 7.32 -47.87
CA ALA A 265 -3.19 7.87 -49.07
C ALA A 265 -3.58 9.35 -48.89
N ASP A 266 -4.14 9.70 -47.73
CA ASP A 266 -4.54 11.05 -47.34
C ASP A 266 -3.32 11.97 -47.22
N GLU A 267 -2.23 11.50 -46.60
CA GLU A 267 -0.95 12.22 -46.53
C GLU A 267 -0.36 12.48 -47.92
N LEU A 268 -0.34 11.47 -48.80
CA LEU A 268 0.13 11.62 -50.18
C LEU A 268 -0.76 12.58 -50.99
N TYR A 269 -2.08 12.57 -50.75
CA TYR A 269 -3.02 13.50 -51.35
C TYR A 269 -2.79 14.94 -50.89
N ILE A 270 -2.59 15.17 -49.58
CA ILE A 270 -2.24 16.47 -49.00
C ILE A 270 -0.89 16.96 -49.54
N LYS A 271 0.11 16.07 -49.66
CA LYS A 271 1.42 16.32 -50.30
C LYS A 271 1.33 16.48 -51.83
N LYS A 272 0.12 16.48 -52.43
CA LYS A 272 -0.16 16.56 -53.88
C LYS A 272 0.56 15.50 -54.73
N ASN A 273 1.02 14.40 -54.13
CA ASN A 273 1.56 13.25 -54.85
C ASN A 273 0.39 12.38 -55.33
N PHE A 274 -0.36 12.94 -56.28
CA PHE A 274 -1.63 12.39 -56.76
C PHE A 274 -1.49 10.96 -57.32
N GLY A 275 -0.38 10.65 -58.01
CA GLY A 275 -0.12 9.30 -58.54
C GLY A 275 0.03 8.25 -57.43
N ALA A 276 0.83 8.53 -56.41
CA ALA A 276 1.04 7.62 -55.29
C ALA A 276 -0.20 7.52 -54.38
N ALA A 277 -0.86 8.65 -54.11
CA ALA A 277 -2.12 8.72 -53.37
C ALA A 277 -3.19 7.84 -54.01
N ARG A 278 -3.35 7.93 -55.34
CA ARG A 278 -4.30 7.11 -56.12
C ARG A 278 -4.04 5.62 -55.95
N SER A 279 -2.78 5.18 -56.07
CA SER A 279 -2.41 3.78 -55.85
C SER A 279 -2.81 3.30 -54.45
N LYS A 280 -2.54 4.11 -53.41
CA LYS A 280 -2.89 3.75 -52.03
C LYS A 280 -4.41 3.73 -51.79
N TYR A 281 -5.18 4.65 -52.37
CA TYR A 281 -6.65 4.55 -52.33
C TYR A 281 -7.17 3.33 -53.10
N GLN A 282 -6.53 2.89 -54.19
CA GLN A 282 -6.90 1.65 -54.88
C GLN A 282 -6.62 0.41 -54.02
N GLU A 283 -5.48 0.37 -53.32
CA GLU A 283 -5.17 -0.68 -52.33
C GLU A 283 -6.20 -0.70 -51.18
N ALA A 284 -6.59 0.46 -50.65
CA ALA A 284 -7.62 0.58 -49.62
C ALA A 284 -9.00 0.14 -50.11
N ALA A 285 -9.40 0.51 -51.33
CA ALA A 285 -10.66 0.07 -51.94
C ALA A 285 -10.72 -1.46 -52.12
N ALA A 286 -9.61 -2.08 -52.51
CA ALA A 286 -9.53 -3.54 -52.65
C ALA A 286 -9.64 -4.26 -51.29
N LEU A 287 -9.09 -3.67 -50.22
CA LEU A 287 -9.10 -4.24 -48.88
C LEU A 287 -10.45 -4.08 -48.15
N TRP A 288 -11.21 -3.02 -48.46
CA TRP A 288 -12.54 -2.78 -47.88
C TRP A 288 -13.51 -2.16 -48.90
N ALA A 289 -13.95 -2.96 -49.88
CA ALA A 289 -14.85 -2.53 -50.97
C ALA A 289 -16.19 -1.92 -50.49
N ASP A 290 -16.64 -2.30 -49.29
CA ASP A 290 -17.82 -1.77 -48.58
C ASP A 290 -17.69 -0.30 -48.15
N ASN A 291 -16.51 0.31 -48.26
CA ASN A 291 -16.23 1.69 -47.87
C ASN A 291 -16.08 2.58 -49.12
N GLY A 292 -16.96 3.58 -49.27
CA GLY A 292 -16.98 4.46 -50.45
C GLY A 292 -15.89 5.53 -50.48
N TYR A 293 -15.24 5.82 -49.34
CA TYR A 293 -14.26 6.92 -49.23
C TYR A 293 -13.07 6.85 -50.21
N PRO A 294 -12.38 5.70 -50.39
CA PRO A 294 -11.22 5.64 -51.29
C PRO A 294 -11.63 5.84 -52.75
N VAL A 295 -12.82 5.35 -53.13
CA VAL A 295 -13.37 5.49 -54.49
C VAL A 295 -13.69 6.95 -54.80
N GLU A 296 -14.26 7.67 -53.83
CA GLU A 296 -14.50 9.12 -53.95
C GLU A 296 -13.17 9.89 -54.12
N MET A 297 -12.15 9.54 -53.34
CA MET A 297 -10.83 10.19 -53.41
C MET A 297 -10.09 9.90 -54.73
N ILE A 298 -10.17 8.67 -55.28
CA ILE A 298 -9.65 8.35 -56.62
C ILE A 298 -10.28 9.26 -57.69
N SER A 299 -11.60 9.45 -57.64
CA SER A 299 -12.33 10.30 -58.60
C SER A 299 -11.90 11.78 -58.55
N LYS A 300 -11.67 12.31 -57.34
CA LYS A 300 -11.11 13.66 -57.14
C LYS A 300 -9.70 13.77 -57.72
N ILE A 301 -8.86 12.78 -57.44
CA ILE A 301 -7.49 12.72 -57.96
C ILE A 301 -7.47 12.70 -59.50
N ASP A 302 -8.30 11.87 -60.13
CA ASP A 302 -8.36 11.78 -61.60
C ASP A 302 -8.82 13.09 -62.24
N THR A 303 -9.66 13.87 -61.55
CA THR A 303 -10.07 15.21 -61.97
C THR A 303 -8.90 16.20 -61.89
N GLU A 304 -8.17 16.24 -60.77
CA GLU A 304 -7.02 17.13 -60.56
C GLU A 304 -5.86 16.83 -61.54
N LEU A 305 -5.53 15.56 -61.74
CA LEU A 305 -4.53 15.12 -62.72
C LEU A 305 -4.91 15.51 -64.15
N THR A 306 -6.21 15.51 -64.48
CA THR A 306 -6.70 15.95 -65.80
C THR A 306 -6.57 17.46 -65.98
N ALA A 307 -6.83 18.24 -64.92
CA ALA A 307 -6.68 19.70 -64.96
C ALA A 307 -5.22 20.14 -65.14
N GLN A 308 -4.29 19.51 -64.41
CA GLN A 308 -2.86 19.89 -64.42
C GLN A 308 -2.15 19.62 -65.76
N ARG A 309 -2.69 18.69 -66.58
CA ARG A 309 -2.13 18.32 -67.90
C ARG A 309 -2.36 19.35 -69.00
N LYS A 310 -3.20 20.39 -68.80
CA LYS A 310 -3.46 21.43 -69.82
C LYS A 310 -2.25 22.31 -70.15
N ASP A 311 -1.35 22.54 -69.19
CA ASP A 311 -0.12 23.35 -69.35
C ASP A 311 1.14 22.53 -69.01
N LEU A 312 1.18 21.29 -69.52
CA LEU A 312 2.11 20.23 -69.13
C LEU A 312 3.57 20.68 -68.98
N ASP A 313 4.10 21.36 -69.99
CA ASP A 313 5.49 21.81 -70.07
C ASP A 313 5.84 22.91 -69.08
N LYS A 314 4.89 23.81 -68.78
CA LYS A 314 5.07 24.90 -67.82
C LYS A 314 5.05 24.37 -66.40
N ASN A 315 4.06 23.54 -66.10
CA ASN A 315 3.88 22.95 -64.77
C ASN A 315 5.03 21.99 -64.43
N TYR A 316 5.50 21.20 -65.41
CA TYR A 316 6.71 20.39 -65.27
C TYR A 316 7.92 21.25 -64.88
N ARG A 317 8.23 22.29 -65.66
CA ARG A 317 9.39 23.18 -65.38
C ARG A 317 9.33 23.83 -63.99
N LEU A 318 8.15 24.26 -63.53
CA LEU A 318 7.98 24.85 -62.20
C LEU A 318 8.24 23.82 -61.08
N ALA A 319 7.70 22.61 -61.21
CA ALA A 319 7.94 21.53 -60.25
C ALA A 319 9.45 21.16 -60.17
N ILE A 320 10.17 21.15 -61.30
CA ILE A 320 11.64 20.96 -61.29
C ILE A 320 12.36 22.05 -60.49
N VAL A 321 12.07 23.33 -60.76
CA VAL A 321 12.74 24.45 -60.09
C VAL A 321 12.47 24.45 -58.58
N HIS A 322 11.24 24.12 -58.17
CA HIS A 322 10.91 23.98 -56.75
C HIS A 322 11.61 22.77 -56.11
N ALA A 323 11.62 21.62 -56.80
CA ALA A 323 12.28 20.41 -56.31
C ALA A 323 13.80 20.60 -56.13
N ASP A 324 14.48 21.22 -57.11
CA ASP A 324 15.91 21.52 -57.05
C ASP A 324 16.24 22.52 -55.93
N SER A 325 15.39 23.53 -55.72
CA SER A 325 15.53 24.49 -54.61
C SER A 325 15.40 23.81 -53.24
N LEU A 326 14.36 23.00 -53.06
CA LEU A 326 14.13 22.25 -51.81
C LEU A 326 15.22 21.19 -51.57
N PHE A 327 15.75 20.58 -52.63
CA PHE A 327 16.86 19.64 -52.55
C PHE A 327 18.15 20.34 -52.10
N GLY A 328 18.44 21.52 -52.65
CA GLY A 328 19.58 22.35 -52.24
C GLY A 328 19.46 22.89 -50.80
N ALA A 329 18.23 23.05 -50.30
CA ALA A 329 17.92 23.41 -48.91
C ALA A 329 17.81 22.18 -47.97
N GLU A 330 18.31 21.00 -48.38
CA GLU A 330 18.25 19.73 -47.65
C GLU A 330 16.85 19.30 -47.17
N SER A 331 15.81 19.89 -47.75
CA SER A 331 14.40 19.62 -47.43
C SER A 331 13.90 18.41 -48.21
N TYR A 332 14.58 17.28 -48.02
CA TYR A 332 14.51 16.11 -48.90
C TYR A 332 13.10 15.54 -49.10
N GLU A 333 12.24 15.50 -48.07
CA GLU A 333 10.83 15.06 -48.25
C GLU A 333 10.05 15.97 -49.19
N SER A 334 10.20 17.29 -49.01
CA SER A 334 9.52 18.30 -49.84
C SER A 334 10.06 18.28 -51.27
N ALA A 335 11.37 18.09 -51.42
CA ALA A 335 12.01 17.90 -52.73
C ALA A 335 11.50 16.64 -53.43
N MET A 336 11.37 15.51 -52.71
CA MET A 336 10.77 14.28 -53.27
C MET A 336 9.34 14.51 -53.75
N ALA A 337 8.53 15.28 -53.01
CA ALA A 337 7.15 15.57 -53.42
C ALA A 337 7.11 16.32 -54.76
N GLU A 338 7.93 17.36 -54.92
CA GLU A 338 7.99 18.15 -56.16
C GLU A 338 8.63 17.39 -57.34
N TYR A 339 9.67 16.55 -57.12
CA TYR A 339 10.18 15.66 -58.19
C TYR A 339 9.16 14.60 -58.61
N ASN A 340 8.39 14.02 -57.66
CA ASN A 340 7.31 13.10 -57.99
C ASN A 340 6.15 13.80 -58.71
N LEU A 341 5.83 15.05 -58.34
CA LEU A 341 4.89 15.88 -59.08
C LEU A 341 5.36 16.07 -60.53
N ALA A 342 6.63 16.42 -60.74
CA ALA A 342 7.23 16.52 -62.06
C ALA A 342 7.11 15.21 -62.87
N LEU A 343 7.34 14.04 -62.25
CA LEU A 343 7.13 12.74 -62.92
C LEU A 343 5.66 12.41 -63.16
N SER A 344 4.73 12.86 -62.32
CA SER A 344 3.29 12.67 -62.58
C SER A 344 2.81 13.45 -63.81
N LEU A 345 3.48 14.57 -64.13
CA LEU A 345 3.28 15.37 -65.33
C LEU A 345 4.03 14.75 -66.53
N LYS A 346 5.30 14.38 -66.38
CA LYS A 346 6.10 13.73 -67.43
C LYS A 346 6.81 12.45 -66.93
N PRO A 347 6.14 11.28 -66.99
CA PRO A 347 6.69 10.03 -66.44
C PRO A 347 7.95 9.50 -67.14
N ALA A 348 8.24 9.96 -68.36
CA ALA A 348 9.40 9.53 -69.14
C ALA A 348 10.71 10.22 -68.73
N GLU A 349 10.63 11.39 -68.10
CA GLU A 349 11.79 12.26 -67.84
C GLU A 349 12.79 11.60 -66.86
N GLN A 350 14.08 11.72 -67.16
CA GLN A 350 15.14 11.06 -66.39
C GLN A 350 15.71 11.93 -65.27
N TYR A 351 15.69 13.26 -65.42
CA TYR A 351 16.25 14.18 -64.41
C TYR A 351 15.57 14.06 -63.03
N PRO A 352 14.23 13.99 -62.90
CA PRO A 352 13.62 13.85 -61.58
C PRO A 352 13.87 12.47 -60.96
N LYS A 353 13.97 11.42 -61.80
CA LYS A 353 14.28 10.05 -61.35
C LYS A 353 15.65 10.01 -60.71
N SER A 354 16.68 10.51 -61.40
CA SER A 354 18.04 10.53 -60.85
C SER A 354 18.16 11.35 -59.57
N LYS A 355 17.39 12.44 -59.43
CA LYS A 355 17.31 13.21 -58.18
C LYS A 355 16.62 12.45 -57.05
N LEU A 356 15.50 11.78 -57.33
CA LEU A 356 14.84 10.89 -56.37
C LEU A 356 15.76 9.74 -55.93
N ASP A 357 16.54 9.16 -56.85
CA ASP A 357 17.52 8.11 -56.53
C ASP A 357 18.63 8.62 -55.59
N VAL A 358 19.13 9.85 -55.80
CA VAL A 358 20.08 10.50 -54.89
C VAL A 358 19.45 10.73 -53.50
N ILE A 359 18.20 11.21 -53.44
CA ILE A 359 17.50 11.39 -52.16
C ILE A 359 17.30 10.05 -51.45
N ASN A 360 16.88 9.01 -52.16
CA ASN A 360 16.73 7.66 -51.63
C ASN A 360 18.07 7.13 -51.08
N GLY A 361 19.19 7.38 -51.77
CA GLY A 361 20.52 7.06 -51.28
C GLY A 361 20.90 7.79 -49.97
N ILE A 362 20.49 9.05 -49.81
CA ILE A 362 20.68 9.80 -48.56
C ILE A 362 19.84 9.20 -47.41
N TYR A 363 18.58 8.82 -47.68
CA TYR A 363 17.74 8.16 -46.69
C TYR A 363 18.26 6.78 -46.29
N GLU A 364 18.67 5.95 -47.24
CA GLU A 364 19.28 4.65 -46.93
C GLU A 364 20.60 4.81 -46.17
N LYS A 365 21.42 5.84 -46.47
CA LYS A 365 22.62 6.15 -45.67
C LYS A 365 22.27 6.54 -44.22
N ARG A 366 21.32 7.46 -44.02
CA ARG A 366 20.86 7.86 -42.67
C ARG A 366 20.25 6.69 -41.89
N LYS A 367 19.53 5.81 -42.58
CA LYS A 367 18.96 4.56 -42.04
C LYS A 367 20.06 3.55 -41.66
N LEU A 368 21.13 3.43 -42.45
CA LEU A 368 22.31 2.63 -42.10
C LEU A 368 23.07 3.21 -40.90
N GLU A 369 23.21 4.54 -40.80
CA GLU A 369 23.79 5.22 -39.63
C GLU A 369 22.95 4.98 -38.36
N LEU A 370 21.62 5.03 -38.46
CA LEU A 370 20.71 4.69 -37.35
C LEU A 370 20.78 3.19 -36.97
N GLN A 371 20.94 2.31 -37.96
CA GLN A 371 21.15 0.87 -37.72
C GLN A 371 22.54 0.56 -37.14
N ALA A 372 23.56 1.37 -37.40
CA ALA A 372 24.88 1.22 -36.76
C ALA A 372 24.81 1.57 -35.26
N GLN A 373 23.98 2.54 -34.87
CA GLN A 373 23.74 2.87 -33.45
C GLN A 373 22.91 1.81 -32.71
N TYR A 374 22.07 1.04 -33.41
CA TYR A 374 21.25 -0.03 -32.81
C TYR A 374 22.09 -1.01 -31.97
N GLY A 375 23.24 -1.47 -32.48
CA GLY A 375 24.13 -2.39 -31.75
C GLY A 375 24.69 -1.80 -30.44
N ILE A 376 24.90 -0.49 -30.39
CA ILE A 376 25.38 0.22 -29.19
C ILE A 376 24.26 0.30 -28.13
N ILE A 377 23.03 0.60 -28.56
CA ILE A 377 21.85 0.66 -27.68
C ILE A 377 21.56 -0.72 -27.08
N ILE A 378 21.64 -1.79 -27.88
CA ILE A 378 21.52 -3.18 -27.39
C ILE A 378 22.59 -3.50 -26.35
N ALA A 379 23.87 -3.31 -26.69
CA ALA A 379 24.97 -3.58 -25.76
C ALA A 379 24.87 -2.79 -24.44
N ARG A 380 24.35 -1.56 -24.50
CA ARG A 380 24.09 -0.73 -23.33
C ARG A 380 22.91 -1.24 -22.50
N GLY A 381 21.81 -1.62 -23.14
CA GLY A 381 20.65 -2.24 -22.48
C GLY A 381 21.02 -3.55 -21.78
N ASP A 382 21.80 -4.42 -22.45
CA ASP A 382 22.29 -5.68 -21.88
C ASP A 382 23.23 -5.43 -20.69
N SER A 383 24.14 -4.46 -20.80
CA SER A 383 25.06 -4.07 -19.72
C SER A 383 24.32 -3.51 -18.49
N LEU A 384 23.31 -2.66 -18.71
CA LEU A 384 22.46 -2.12 -17.65
C LEU A 384 21.61 -3.22 -16.99
N PHE A 385 21.09 -4.17 -17.77
CA PHE A 385 20.32 -5.28 -17.24
C PHE A 385 21.19 -6.23 -16.40
N ALA A 386 22.40 -6.54 -16.87
CA ALA A 386 23.39 -7.29 -16.11
C ALA A 386 23.82 -6.59 -14.81
N ALA A 387 23.83 -5.24 -14.81
CA ALA A 387 24.08 -4.42 -13.62
C ALA A 387 22.84 -4.23 -12.70
N LEU A 388 21.70 -4.88 -13.01
CA LEU A 388 20.42 -4.74 -12.31
C LEU A 388 19.86 -3.30 -12.29
N ALA A 389 20.26 -2.44 -13.23
CA ALA A 389 19.65 -1.13 -13.46
C ALA A 389 18.36 -1.30 -14.28
N ILE A 390 17.34 -1.87 -13.64
CA ILE A 390 16.09 -2.37 -14.25
C ILE A 390 15.36 -1.31 -15.08
N GLU A 391 15.22 -0.09 -14.58
CA GLU A 391 14.50 0.99 -15.27
C GLU A 391 15.31 1.61 -16.43
N GLU A 392 16.62 1.71 -16.26
CA GLU A 392 17.55 2.21 -17.28
C GLU A 392 17.67 1.21 -18.43
N ALA A 393 17.79 -0.08 -18.13
CA ALA A 393 17.78 -1.15 -19.12
C ALA A 393 16.45 -1.16 -19.91
N ARG A 394 15.30 -1.01 -19.22
CA ARG A 394 13.98 -0.92 -19.87
C ARG A 394 13.93 0.22 -20.89
N LYS A 395 14.45 1.41 -20.53
CA LYS A 395 14.49 2.58 -21.44
C LYS A 395 15.33 2.32 -22.69
N GLU A 396 16.53 1.73 -22.55
CA GLU A 396 17.39 1.42 -23.70
C GLU A 396 16.75 0.36 -24.63
N PHE A 397 16.11 -0.69 -24.09
CA PHE A 397 15.40 -1.66 -24.94
C PHE A 397 14.12 -1.09 -25.57
N GLN A 398 13.40 -0.19 -24.89
CA GLN A 398 12.30 0.57 -25.51
C GLN A 398 12.79 1.49 -26.64
N LEU A 399 13.95 2.14 -26.45
CA LEU A 399 14.61 2.93 -27.50
C LEU A 399 15.01 2.03 -28.68
N ALA A 400 15.57 0.84 -28.43
CA ALA A 400 15.87 -0.15 -29.48
C ALA A 400 14.61 -0.54 -30.28
N LEU A 401 13.46 -0.74 -29.62
CA LEU A 401 12.19 -1.01 -30.30
C LEU A 401 11.62 0.21 -31.05
N SER A 402 11.97 1.44 -30.68
CA SER A 402 11.62 2.61 -31.51
C SER A 402 12.38 2.64 -32.84
N ILE A 403 13.54 1.98 -32.91
CA ILE A 403 14.37 1.85 -34.13
C ILE A 403 14.02 0.59 -34.93
N ARG A 404 13.73 -0.53 -34.23
CA ARG A 404 13.27 -1.80 -34.82
C ARG A 404 12.12 -2.40 -34.01
N PRO A 405 10.85 -2.02 -34.27
CA PRO A 405 9.69 -2.48 -33.50
C PRO A 405 9.50 -4.00 -33.50
N ASP A 406 9.84 -4.63 -34.62
CA ASP A 406 9.65 -6.07 -34.85
C ASP A 406 10.84 -6.94 -34.38
N ASP A 407 11.88 -6.36 -33.74
CA ASP A 407 13.04 -7.14 -33.30
C ASP A 407 12.70 -7.99 -32.06
N PRO A 408 12.83 -9.33 -32.14
CA PRO A 408 12.47 -10.22 -31.03
C PRO A 408 13.44 -10.12 -29.85
N TYR A 409 14.66 -9.58 -30.02
CA TYR A 409 15.67 -9.56 -28.95
C TYR A 409 15.31 -8.56 -27.84
N PRO A 410 15.08 -7.24 -28.11
CA PRO A 410 14.62 -6.32 -27.06
C PRO A 410 13.26 -6.72 -26.47
N GLN A 411 12.35 -7.26 -27.28
CA GLN A 411 11.06 -7.78 -26.78
C GLN A 411 11.26 -8.91 -25.76
N LYS A 412 12.23 -9.81 -25.99
CA LYS A 412 12.59 -10.87 -25.05
C LYS A 412 13.28 -10.32 -23.81
N GLN A 413 14.19 -9.34 -23.95
CA GLN A 413 14.87 -8.73 -22.81
C GLN A 413 13.91 -7.93 -21.92
N LEU A 414 12.93 -7.22 -22.49
CA LEU A 414 11.89 -6.54 -21.71
C LEU A 414 11.07 -7.52 -20.84
N LYS A 415 10.70 -8.68 -21.39
CA LYS A 415 10.04 -9.76 -20.60
C LYS A 415 10.96 -10.33 -19.51
N ALA A 416 12.27 -10.46 -19.78
CA ALA A 416 13.24 -10.89 -18.77
C ALA A 416 13.41 -9.84 -17.65
N ILE A 417 13.39 -8.56 -17.99
CA ILE A 417 13.40 -7.43 -17.06
C ILE A 417 12.14 -7.44 -16.17
N GLU A 418 10.96 -7.67 -16.74
CA GLU A 418 9.69 -7.80 -15.99
C GLU A 418 9.72 -8.99 -15.01
N ALA A 419 10.21 -10.14 -15.46
CA ALA A 419 10.40 -11.31 -14.60
C ALA A 419 11.39 -11.04 -13.46
N LYS A 420 12.54 -10.39 -13.76
CA LYS A 420 13.56 -10.08 -12.75
C LYS A 420 13.13 -9.01 -11.77
N ALA A 421 12.36 -8.01 -12.22
CA ALA A 421 11.74 -7.00 -11.35
C ALA A 421 10.74 -7.66 -10.38
N SER A 422 9.95 -8.62 -10.87
CA SER A 422 9.00 -9.39 -10.05
C SER A 422 9.72 -10.27 -9.01
N GLU A 423 10.82 -10.94 -9.39
CA GLU A 423 11.67 -11.72 -8.49
C GLU A 423 12.28 -10.84 -7.39
N LEU A 424 12.82 -9.66 -7.74
CA LEU A 424 13.39 -8.72 -6.77
C LEU A 424 12.33 -8.17 -5.80
N ALA A 425 11.12 -7.87 -6.29
CA ALA A 425 10.01 -7.43 -5.44
C ALA A 425 9.57 -8.52 -4.46
N GLU A 426 9.54 -9.79 -4.87
CA GLU A 426 9.18 -10.91 -3.99
C GLU A 426 10.28 -11.18 -2.95
N ASN A 427 11.55 -11.17 -3.34
CA ASN A 427 12.68 -11.24 -2.42
C ASN A 427 12.65 -10.11 -1.38
N GLN A 428 12.21 -8.90 -1.77
CA GLN A 428 12.04 -7.78 -0.85
C GLN A 428 10.88 -8.00 0.14
N LYS A 429 9.76 -8.60 -0.28
CA LYS A 429 8.68 -9.00 0.65
C LYS A 429 9.13 -10.07 1.64
N ILE A 430 9.84 -11.09 1.17
CA ILE A 430 10.39 -12.16 2.02
C ILE A 430 11.32 -11.55 3.08
N LYS A 431 12.17 -10.59 2.69
CA LYS A 431 13.01 -9.84 3.63
C LYS A 431 12.19 -9.03 4.64
N GLN A 432 11.17 -8.30 4.20
CA GLN A 432 10.30 -7.53 5.10
C GLN A 432 9.54 -8.43 6.09
N ALA A 433 9.06 -9.59 5.66
CA ALA A 433 8.42 -10.58 6.51
C ALA A 433 9.42 -11.16 7.55
N TYR A 434 10.66 -11.43 7.14
CA TYR A 434 11.73 -11.88 8.03
C TYR A 434 12.08 -10.80 9.07
N ASP A 435 12.34 -9.57 8.63
CA ASP A 435 12.68 -8.45 9.51
C ASP A 435 11.55 -8.17 10.53
N ALA A 436 10.28 -8.28 10.12
CA ALA A 436 9.12 -8.15 10.99
C ALA A 436 8.97 -9.31 12.00
N ALA A 437 9.19 -10.56 11.56
CA ALA A 437 9.14 -11.73 12.44
C ALA A 437 10.25 -11.67 13.50
N ILE A 438 11.46 -11.23 13.13
CA ILE A 438 12.57 -10.98 14.06
C ILE A 438 12.22 -9.86 15.04
N ALA A 439 11.72 -8.72 14.58
CA ALA A 439 11.39 -7.59 15.47
C ALA A 439 10.34 -7.96 16.54
N GLU A 440 9.33 -8.75 16.19
CA GLU A 440 8.34 -9.24 17.15
C GLU A 440 8.92 -10.33 18.08
N ALA A 441 9.79 -11.21 17.57
CA ALA A 441 10.49 -12.20 18.39
C ALA A 441 11.43 -11.56 19.44
N ASP A 442 12.25 -10.57 19.05
CA ASP A 442 13.11 -9.78 19.94
C ASP A 442 12.30 -8.99 20.98
N LYS A 443 11.09 -8.54 20.62
CA LYS A 443 10.14 -7.87 21.53
C LYS A 443 9.54 -8.84 22.54
N LEU A 444 9.08 -10.02 22.10
CA LEU A 444 8.55 -11.07 22.98
C LEU A 444 9.64 -11.62 23.92
N TYR A 445 10.88 -11.73 23.44
CA TYR A 445 12.05 -12.11 24.25
C TYR A 445 12.29 -11.11 25.39
N ARG A 446 12.37 -9.81 25.08
CA ARG A 446 12.51 -8.73 26.08
C ARG A 446 11.34 -8.65 27.07
N GLN A 447 10.16 -9.15 26.71
CA GLN A 447 9.00 -9.27 27.59
C GLN A 447 8.99 -10.54 28.46
N GLY A 448 10.02 -11.40 28.36
CA GLY A 448 10.08 -12.68 29.07
C GLY A 448 9.09 -13.74 28.54
N ARG A 449 8.45 -13.50 27.38
CA ARG A 449 7.46 -14.41 26.77
C ARG A 449 8.16 -15.45 25.91
N PHE A 450 9.04 -16.21 26.54
CA PHE A 450 10.04 -17.08 25.90
C PHE A 450 9.48 -18.06 24.87
N GLU A 451 8.39 -18.76 25.18
CA GLU A 451 7.75 -19.73 24.27
C GLU A 451 7.22 -19.06 22.98
N LEU A 452 6.66 -17.85 23.10
CA LEU A 452 6.14 -17.08 21.98
C LEU A 452 7.26 -16.45 21.15
N ALA A 453 8.35 -16.03 21.80
CA ALA A 453 9.56 -15.59 21.12
C ALA A 453 10.16 -16.72 20.27
N ILE A 454 10.30 -17.94 20.84
CA ILE A 454 10.74 -19.14 20.10
C ILE A 454 9.82 -19.42 18.90
N SER A 455 8.50 -19.26 19.06
CA SER A 455 7.56 -19.43 17.94
C SER A 455 7.83 -18.44 16.80
N LYS A 456 8.04 -17.15 17.10
CA LYS A 456 8.34 -16.13 16.09
C LYS A 456 9.74 -16.27 15.47
N TYR A 457 10.75 -16.73 16.19
CA TYR A 457 12.05 -17.09 15.57
C TYR A 457 11.94 -18.30 14.65
N LYS A 458 11.09 -19.29 14.95
CA LYS A 458 10.81 -20.41 14.05
C LYS A 458 10.09 -19.95 12.78
N GLU A 459 9.14 -19.02 12.88
CA GLU A 459 8.48 -18.38 11.74
C GLU A 459 9.50 -17.68 10.84
N ALA A 460 10.40 -16.86 11.42
CA ALA A 460 11.49 -16.22 10.67
C ALA A 460 12.41 -17.24 9.96
N LYS A 461 12.73 -18.37 10.61
CA LYS A 461 13.58 -19.43 10.03
C LYS A 461 12.95 -20.12 8.81
N VAL A 462 11.62 -20.20 8.73
CA VAL A 462 10.91 -20.83 7.59
C VAL A 462 10.89 -19.95 6.34
N LEU A 463 11.16 -18.64 6.47
CA LEU A 463 11.20 -17.69 5.35
C LEU A 463 12.45 -17.81 4.45
N GLY A 464 13.31 -18.81 4.65
CA GLY A 464 14.39 -19.16 3.72
C GLY A 464 15.58 -18.20 3.68
N ILE A 465 15.61 -17.14 4.49
CA ILE A 465 16.76 -16.26 4.61
C ILE A 465 17.86 -16.97 5.40
N GLN A 466 19.02 -17.13 4.78
CA GLN A 466 20.18 -17.78 5.37
C GLN A 466 20.80 -16.89 6.46
N SER A 467 20.39 -17.12 7.70
CA SER A 467 20.85 -16.39 8.88
C SER A 467 20.81 -17.29 10.10
N ASP A 468 21.88 -17.29 10.89
CA ASP A 468 21.98 -18.07 12.13
C ASP A 468 21.23 -17.41 13.30
N TYR A 469 20.95 -16.09 13.21
CA TYR A 469 20.33 -15.28 14.27
C TYR A 469 19.05 -15.87 14.89
N PRO A 470 18.04 -16.35 14.12
CA PRO A 470 16.85 -16.93 14.73
C PRO A 470 17.17 -18.23 15.49
N GLN A 471 18.14 -19.02 15.02
CA GLN A 471 18.53 -20.28 15.66
C GLN A 471 19.33 -20.02 16.94
N ASP A 472 20.25 -19.07 16.93
CA ASP A 472 21.02 -18.67 18.11
C ASP A 472 20.12 -18.16 19.23
N ARG A 473 19.12 -17.33 18.89
CA ARG A 473 18.12 -16.86 19.87
C ARG A 473 17.23 -17.98 20.40
N ILE A 474 16.82 -18.94 19.57
CA ILE A 474 16.11 -20.13 20.05
C ILE A 474 16.97 -20.93 21.04
N ASN A 475 18.26 -21.11 20.73
CA ASN A 475 19.20 -21.82 21.61
C ASN A 475 19.39 -21.10 22.94
N GLU A 476 19.63 -19.78 22.91
CA GLU A 476 19.78 -18.91 24.08
C GLU A 476 18.55 -18.99 25.00
N ILE A 477 17.35 -18.82 24.44
CA ILE A 477 16.10 -18.89 25.20
C ILE A 477 15.86 -20.29 25.78
N THR A 478 16.18 -21.35 25.03
CA THR A 478 16.06 -22.73 25.50
C THR A 478 16.99 -22.99 26.69
N THR A 479 18.23 -22.51 26.64
CA THR A 479 19.17 -22.58 27.77
C THR A 479 18.65 -21.80 28.98
N ILE A 480 18.14 -20.57 28.80
CA ILE A 480 17.54 -19.77 29.89
C ILE A 480 16.38 -20.52 30.56
N MET A 481 15.49 -21.15 29.79
CA MET A 481 14.37 -21.93 30.34
C MET A 481 14.84 -23.17 31.11
N VAL A 482 15.85 -23.88 30.60
CA VAL A 482 16.43 -25.06 31.27
C VAL A 482 17.16 -24.68 32.55
N ASP A 483 17.93 -23.60 32.55
CA ASP A 483 18.69 -23.18 33.73
C ASP A 483 17.79 -22.54 34.80
N ALA A 484 16.70 -21.87 34.41
CA ALA A 484 15.65 -21.45 35.35
C ALA A 484 14.96 -22.64 36.05
N GLN A 485 14.69 -23.73 35.32
CA GLN A 485 14.12 -24.95 35.90
C GLN A 485 15.11 -25.63 36.86
N LYS A 486 16.40 -25.75 36.49
CA LYS A 486 17.45 -26.29 37.38
C LYS A 486 17.64 -25.44 38.63
N ALA A 487 17.64 -24.11 38.51
CA ALA A 487 17.76 -23.22 39.66
C ALA A 487 16.65 -23.45 40.68
N LYS A 488 15.41 -23.64 40.21
CA LYS A 488 14.26 -23.96 41.08
C LYS A 488 14.43 -25.30 41.82
N GLU A 489 14.90 -26.34 41.14
CA GLU A 489 15.16 -27.64 41.77
C GLU A 489 16.32 -27.60 42.78
N ILE A 490 17.32 -26.76 42.54
CA ILE A 490 18.42 -26.51 43.49
C ILE A 490 17.89 -25.77 44.73
N ASP A 491 17.05 -24.75 44.57
CA ASP A 491 16.41 -23.99 45.67
C ASP A 491 15.53 -24.87 46.57
N ASP A 492 14.69 -25.72 45.98
CA ASP A 492 13.81 -26.64 46.72
C ASP A 492 14.60 -27.70 47.51
N ASN A 493 15.72 -28.18 46.97
CA ASN A 493 16.55 -29.18 47.63
C ASN A 493 17.49 -28.57 48.68
N TYR A 494 18.04 -27.38 48.41
CA TYR A 494 18.81 -26.59 49.37
C TYR A 494 18.00 -26.34 50.65
N SER A 495 16.76 -25.87 50.50
CA SER A 495 15.86 -25.54 51.62
C SER A 495 15.59 -26.75 52.54
N LYS A 496 15.49 -27.96 51.97
CA LYS A 496 15.32 -29.21 52.75
C LYS A 496 16.55 -29.54 53.60
N GLN A 497 17.76 -29.41 53.04
CA GLN A 497 19.00 -29.74 53.74
C GLN A 497 19.30 -28.76 54.88
N VAL A 498 19.03 -27.47 54.70
CA VAL A 498 19.17 -26.45 55.75
C VAL A 498 18.25 -26.72 56.96
N MET A 499 16.99 -27.10 56.70
CA MET A 499 16.05 -27.47 57.77
C MET A 499 16.48 -28.74 58.51
N LEU A 500 17.07 -29.71 57.80
CA LEU A 500 17.56 -30.95 58.39
C LEU A 500 18.79 -30.69 59.29
N GLY A 501 19.78 -29.95 58.80
CA GLY A 501 20.98 -29.59 59.56
C GLY A 501 20.67 -28.81 60.83
N SER A 502 19.77 -27.81 60.76
CA SER A 502 19.36 -27.01 61.92
C SER A 502 18.73 -27.86 63.01
N ARG A 503 17.89 -28.84 62.63
CA ARG A 503 17.24 -29.77 63.56
C ARG A 503 18.24 -30.70 64.26
N LEU A 504 19.15 -31.30 63.49
CA LEU A 504 20.18 -32.22 64.01
C LEU A 504 21.14 -31.49 64.95
N LYS A 505 21.50 -30.24 64.62
CA LYS A 505 22.36 -29.40 65.46
C LYS A 505 21.70 -29.09 66.81
N GLN A 506 20.41 -28.74 66.80
CA GLN A 506 19.65 -28.50 68.04
C GLN A 506 19.52 -29.75 68.92
N GLN A 507 19.58 -30.94 68.32
CA GLN A 507 19.59 -32.23 69.03
C GLN A 507 20.97 -32.63 69.57
N GLY A 508 22.00 -31.79 69.38
CA GLY A 508 23.37 -32.07 69.83
C GLY A 508 24.12 -33.10 68.98
N ASN A 509 23.53 -33.59 67.89
CA ASN A 509 24.15 -34.60 67.03
C ASN A 509 25.02 -33.92 65.96
N LEU A 510 26.18 -33.43 66.41
CA LEU A 510 26.98 -32.44 65.69
C LEU A 510 27.53 -32.97 64.35
N ASP A 511 27.97 -34.23 64.27
CA ASP A 511 28.53 -34.80 63.04
C ASP A 511 27.48 -35.01 61.93
N GLU A 512 26.27 -35.44 62.27
CA GLU A 512 25.14 -35.56 61.34
C GLU A 512 24.59 -34.19 60.94
N ALA A 513 24.55 -33.24 61.87
CA ALA A 513 24.20 -31.86 61.57
C ALA A 513 25.15 -31.23 60.55
N LYS A 514 26.46 -31.45 60.73
CA LYS A 514 27.50 -31.04 59.80
C LYS A 514 27.30 -31.63 58.42
N LYS A 515 27.08 -32.95 58.29
CA LYS A 515 26.81 -33.61 56.99
C LYS A 515 25.60 -33.03 56.27
N ALA A 516 24.51 -32.72 56.98
CA ALA A 516 23.32 -32.13 56.39
C ALA A 516 23.55 -30.68 55.90
N PHE A 517 24.30 -29.87 56.66
CA PHE A 517 24.71 -28.55 56.18
C PHE A 517 25.74 -28.60 55.05
N GLU A 518 26.67 -29.57 55.06
CA GLU A 518 27.62 -29.80 53.95
C GLU A 518 26.88 -30.12 52.65
N ALA A 519 25.82 -30.93 52.70
CA ALA A 519 24.94 -31.16 51.56
C ALA A 519 24.22 -29.88 51.09
N ALA A 520 23.82 -28.98 52.00
CA ALA A 520 23.28 -27.67 51.64
C ALA A 520 24.33 -26.76 50.97
N VAL A 521 25.59 -26.76 51.45
CA VAL A 521 26.70 -26.01 50.82
C VAL A 521 27.01 -26.56 49.43
N VAL A 522 26.94 -27.86 49.19
CA VAL A 522 27.11 -28.44 47.85
C VAL A 522 26.01 -27.97 46.88
N LEU A 523 24.77 -27.83 47.35
CA LEU A 523 23.64 -27.37 46.53
C LEU A 523 23.69 -25.86 46.25
N LYS A 524 24.06 -25.03 47.23
CA LYS A 524 24.32 -23.59 47.02
C LYS A 524 25.63 -23.13 47.67
N PRO A 525 26.78 -23.25 46.96
CA PRO A 525 28.10 -22.88 47.51
C PRO A 525 28.29 -21.39 47.82
N ALA A 526 27.37 -20.51 47.40
CA ALA A 526 27.41 -19.08 47.72
C ALA A 526 26.72 -18.73 49.04
N GLU A 527 25.79 -19.57 49.52
CA GLU A 527 25.01 -19.29 50.72
C GLU A 527 25.89 -19.38 51.98
N GLN A 528 25.86 -18.33 52.78
CA GLN A 528 26.75 -18.19 53.92
C GLN A 528 26.22 -18.95 55.15
N MET A 529 24.89 -18.97 55.34
CA MET A 529 24.25 -19.54 56.53
C MET A 529 24.61 -21.02 56.80
N PRO A 530 24.62 -21.95 55.83
CA PRO A 530 25.02 -23.33 56.11
C PRO A 530 26.53 -23.47 56.40
N LYS A 531 27.37 -22.62 55.79
CA LYS A 531 28.81 -22.57 56.10
C LYS A 531 29.05 -22.08 57.52
N ASP A 532 28.32 -21.06 57.96
CA ASP A 532 28.39 -20.55 59.33
C ASP A 532 27.98 -21.64 60.32
N GLN A 533 26.93 -22.42 60.01
CA GLN A 533 26.51 -23.55 60.85
C GLN A 533 27.55 -24.69 60.89
N ILE A 534 28.20 -25.01 59.77
CA ILE A 534 29.34 -25.96 59.75
C ILE A 534 30.54 -25.40 60.52
N ALA A 535 30.85 -24.12 60.38
CA ALA A 535 31.94 -23.46 61.08
C ALA A 535 31.70 -23.44 62.60
N GLU A 536 30.47 -23.20 63.04
CA GLU A 536 30.05 -23.26 64.44
C GLU A 536 30.17 -24.69 65.00
N ILE A 537 29.76 -25.70 64.24
CA ILE A 537 29.94 -27.11 64.61
C ILE A 537 31.42 -27.51 64.68
N ASN A 538 32.21 -27.14 63.67
CA ASN A 538 33.65 -27.39 63.66
C ASN A 538 34.35 -26.65 64.80
N SER A 539 33.92 -25.42 65.12
CA SER A 539 34.44 -24.63 66.24
C SER A 539 34.20 -25.35 67.57
N LEU A 540 33.02 -25.92 67.80
CA LEU A 540 32.72 -26.72 69.00
C LEU A 540 33.62 -27.96 69.17
N VAL A 541 34.18 -28.50 68.08
CA VAL A 541 35.04 -29.68 68.08
C VAL A 541 36.54 -29.32 68.11
N LEU A 542 36.98 -28.29 67.37
CA LEU A 542 38.39 -27.87 67.30
C LEU A 542 38.86 -27.00 68.48
N ASP A 543 37.94 -26.32 69.19
CA ASP A 543 38.28 -25.32 70.22
C ASP A 543 39.14 -25.86 71.36
N ARG A 544 39.14 -27.19 71.56
CA ARG A 544 39.75 -27.83 72.71
C ARG A 544 41.26 -28.03 72.62
N GLU A 545 41.83 -28.14 71.41
CA GLU A 545 43.24 -28.61 71.26
C GLU A 545 44.13 -27.78 70.32
N GLN A 546 43.60 -27.08 69.30
CA GLN A 546 44.45 -26.27 68.38
C GLN A 546 44.59 -24.79 68.77
N LYS A 547 43.81 -24.32 69.75
CA LYS A 547 43.62 -22.89 70.06
C LYS A 547 44.88 -22.13 70.50
N ALA A 548 45.90 -22.82 71.02
CA ALA A 548 47.10 -22.18 71.59
C ALA A 548 48.21 -21.83 70.58
N VAL A 549 48.45 -22.65 69.55
CA VAL A 549 49.61 -22.48 68.64
C VAL A 549 49.31 -21.49 67.51
N ILE A 550 48.08 -21.53 66.99
CA ILE A 550 47.62 -20.70 65.87
C ILE A 550 47.54 -19.21 66.29
N ASP A 551 47.21 -18.95 67.56
CA ASP A 551 47.06 -17.62 68.15
C ASP A 551 48.32 -16.74 68.06
N SER A 552 49.51 -17.37 68.05
CA SER A 552 50.81 -16.68 68.01
C SER A 552 51.17 -16.18 66.59
N LYS A 553 51.12 -17.07 65.60
CA LYS A 553 51.49 -16.73 64.20
C LYS A 553 50.54 -15.70 63.59
N TYR A 554 49.25 -15.81 63.91
CA TYR A 554 48.20 -14.87 63.50
C TYR A 554 48.51 -13.41 63.88
N LYS A 555 48.90 -13.17 65.14
CA LYS A 555 49.17 -11.82 65.68
C LYS A 555 50.34 -11.14 64.96
N ALA A 556 51.35 -11.91 64.53
CA ALA A 556 52.49 -11.38 63.77
C ALA A 556 52.09 -10.91 62.36
N ALA A 557 51.28 -11.70 61.65
CA ALA A 557 50.85 -11.37 60.29
C ALA A 557 49.91 -10.16 60.23
N ILE A 558 48.96 -10.03 61.19
CA ILE A 558 48.13 -8.83 61.35
C ILE A 558 48.98 -7.57 61.55
N LYS A 559 49.98 -7.62 62.44
CA LYS A 559 50.88 -6.49 62.73
C LYS A 559 51.68 -6.04 61.51
N SER A 560 52.13 -6.97 60.67
CA SER A 560 52.81 -6.67 59.40
C SER A 560 51.89 -5.93 58.42
N GLY A 561 50.67 -6.45 58.22
CA GLY A 561 49.68 -5.84 57.33
C GLY A 561 49.28 -4.44 57.78
N ASP A 562 49.04 -4.24 59.08
CA ASP A 562 48.68 -2.92 59.64
C ASP A 562 49.79 -1.89 59.46
N SER A 563 51.06 -2.29 59.57
CA SER A 563 52.18 -1.38 59.31
C SER A 563 52.24 -0.96 57.84
N LEU A 564 52.12 -1.90 56.90
CA LEU A 564 52.14 -1.63 55.46
C LEU A 564 50.92 -0.84 54.99
N PHE A 565 49.75 -1.05 55.62
CA PHE A 565 48.52 -0.31 55.34
C PHE A 565 48.67 1.17 55.74
N ASN A 566 49.27 1.43 56.91
CA ASN A 566 49.54 2.79 57.38
C ASN A 566 50.61 3.51 56.53
N LEU A 567 51.58 2.78 55.98
CA LEU A 567 52.54 3.27 54.98
C LEU A 567 51.93 3.52 53.60
N LYS A 568 50.62 3.26 53.41
CA LYS A 568 49.89 3.33 52.14
C LYS A 568 50.40 2.39 51.05
N GLU A 569 51.21 1.38 51.42
CA GLU A 569 51.68 0.32 50.53
C GLU A 569 50.60 -0.76 50.38
N TYR A 570 49.40 -0.35 49.97
CA TYR A 570 48.17 -1.15 50.01
C TYR A 570 48.32 -2.52 49.30
N ALA A 571 49.06 -2.59 48.19
CA ALA A 571 49.33 -3.86 47.50
C ALA A 571 50.12 -4.86 48.38
N LYS A 572 51.09 -4.40 49.17
CA LYS A 572 51.88 -5.24 50.09
C LYS A 572 51.12 -5.52 51.39
N ALA A 573 50.33 -4.56 51.88
CA ALA A 573 49.47 -4.72 53.04
C ALA A 573 48.45 -5.85 52.84
N LYS A 574 47.79 -5.87 51.69
CA LYS A 574 46.86 -6.93 51.26
C LYS A 574 47.51 -8.32 51.35
N GLU A 575 48.77 -8.45 50.96
CA GLU A 575 49.47 -9.74 50.99
C GLU A 575 49.80 -10.20 52.43
N SER A 576 50.23 -9.28 53.31
CA SER A 576 50.40 -9.60 54.74
C SER A 576 49.07 -9.97 55.43
N TYR A 577 47.95 -9.31 55.08
CA TYR A 577 46.65 -9.68 55.63
C TYR A 577 46.13 -11.02 55.10
N LYS A 578 46.40 -11.38 53.84
CA LYS A 578 46.12 -12.73 53.32
C LYS A 578 46.84 -13.80 54.13
N GLN A 579 48.12 -13.57 54.44
CA GLN A 579 48.88 -14.49 55.30
C GLN A 579 48.24 -14.63 56.69
N ALA A 580 47.71 -13.53 57.27
CA ALA A 580 46.95 -13.59 58.51
C ALA A 580 45.61 -14.36 58.38
N SER A 581 44.87 -14.17 57.27
CA SER A 581 43.63 -14.90 57.00
C SER A 581 43.84 -16.39 56.75
N VAL A 582 44.98 -16.80 56.20
CA VAL A 582 45.34 -18.21 56.03
C VAL A 582 45.68 -18.85 57.39
N LEU A 583 46.22 -18.07 58.32
CA LEU A 583 46.56 -18.53 59.67
C LEU A 583 45.34 -18.63 60.59
N LYS A 584 44.35 -17.74 60.48
CA LYS A 584 43.02 -17.87 61.12
C LYS A 584 41.89 -17.50 60.15
N PRO A 585 41.38 -18.47 59.37
CA PRO A 585 40.23 -18.24 58.48
C PRO A 585 38.95 -17.84 59.22
N GLU A 586 38.83 -18.24 60.49
CA GLU A 586 37.67 -18.01 61.37
C GLU A 586 37.59 -16.58 61.94
N VAL A 587 38.71 -15.84 61.96
CA VAL A 587 38.71 -14.45 62.42
C VAL A 587 38.44 -13.53 61.23
N THR A 588 37.38 -12.75 61.33
CA THR A 588 36.92 -11.88 60.23
C THR A 588 37.83 -10.66 60.01
N ASP A 589 38.60 -10.24 61.02
CA ASP A 589 39.45 -9.04 61.01
C ASP A 589 40.47 -8.97 59.83
N PRO A 590 41.28 -10.01 59.53
CA PRO A 590 42.11 -10.04 58.32
C PRO A 590 41.31 -9.86 57.04
N ASN A 591 40.16 -10.53 56.91
CA ASN A 591 39.33 -10.46 55.71
C ASN A 591 38.66 -9.09 55.55
N LEU A 592 38.24 -8.46 56.65
CA LEU A 592 37.79 -7.07 56.67
C LEU A 592 38.92 -6.11 56.27
N LYS A 593 40.15 -6.34 56.74
CA LYS A 593 41.34 -5.55 56.37
C LYS A 593 41.75 -5.77 54.89
N ILE A 594 41.68 -6.99 54.36
CA ILE A 594 41.85 -7.28 52.92
C ILE A 594 40.79 -6.52 52.12
N THR A 595 39.51 -6.69 52.46
CA THR A 595 38.37 -6.06 51.76
C THR A 595 38.50 -4.53 51.75
N LYS A 596 38.88 -3.93 52.89
CA LYS A 596 39.17 -2.50 53.01
C LYS A 596 40.34 -2.06 52.13
N THR A 597 41.41 -2.86 52.06
CA THR A 597 42.59 -2.58 51.23
C THR A 597 42.30 -2.70 49.73
N GLU A 598 41.52 -3.71 49.34
CA GLU A 598 41.02 -3.90 47.97
C GLU A 598 40.08 -2.77 47.55
N THR A 599 39.20 -2.32 48.45
CA THR A 599 38.32 -1.17 48.21
C THR A 599 39.12 0.10 47.94
N ILE A 600 40.20 0.34 48.70
CA ILE A 600 41.09 1.50 48.52
C ILE A 600 41.87 1.42 47.20
N LEU A 601 42.40 0.24 46.84
CA LEU A 601 43.07 0.05 45.55
C LEU A 601 42.11 0.26 44.37
N ALA A 602 40.88 -0.28 44.47
CA ALA A 602 39.84 -0.10 43.46
C ALA A 602 39.37 1.36 43.37
N SER A 603 39.30 2.12 44.47
CA SER A 603 38.97 3.55 44.42
C SER A 603 40.08 4.37 43.76
N LEU A 604 41.36 4.10 44.07
CA LEU A 604 42.51 4.78 43.45
C LEU A 604 42.57 4.52 41.94
N GLU A 605 42.30 3.29 41.49
CA GLU A 605 42.27 2.98 40.07
C GLU A 605 41.06 3.61 39.36
N ARG A 606 39.89 3.63 40.00
CA ARG A 606 38.71 4.33 39.47
C ARG A 606 38.96 5.84 39.34
N GLU A 607 39.61 6.46 40.32
CA GLU A 607 39.96 7.88 40.30
C GLU A 607 40.95 8.20 39.16
N ALA A 608 41.98 7.38 38.97
CA ALA A 608 42.93 7.51 37.86
C ALA A 608 42.25 7.36 36.48
N ARG A 609 41.36 6.38 36.32
CA ARG A 609 40.58 6.19 35.09
C ARG A 609 39.61 7.35 34.85
N ALA A 610 38.91 7.83 35.88
CA ALA A 610 38.00 8.97 35.80
C ALA A 610 38.75 10.25 35.39
N LYS A 611 39.95 10.51 35.94
CA LYS A 611 40.79 11.62 35.50
C LYS A 611 41.14 11.53 34.01
N LYS A 612 41.61 10.36 33.53
CA LYS A 612 41.98 10.18 32.11
C LYS A 612 40.79 10.39 31.17
N SER A 613 39.62 9.87 31.53
CA SER A 613 38.39 10.04 30.73
C SER A 613 37.85 11.48 30.77
N TYR A 614 37.99 12.17 31.91
CA TYR A 614 37.71 13.61 32.02
C TYR A 614 38.63 14.42 31.09
N ASP A 615 39.95 14.24 31.20
CA ASP A 615 40.93 14.99 30.42
C ASP A 615 40.67 14.83 28.90
N ALA A 616 40.37 13.61 28.44
CA ALA A 616 40.04 13.32 27.04
C ALA A 616 38.70 13.95 26.58
N ALA A 617 37.67 13.95 27.42
CA ALA A 617 36.38 14.56 27.10
C ALA A 617 36.49 16.09 27.02
N VAL A 618 37.28 16.72 27.89
CA VAL A 618 37.61 18.15 27.80
C VAL A 618 38.31 18.48 26.48
N THR A 619 39.38 17.75 26.13
CA THR A 619 40.11 17.99 24.87
C THR A 619 39.21 17.88 23.63
N GLN A 620 38.27 16.93 23.62
CA GLN A 620 37.31 16.81 22.51
C GLN A 620 36.27 17.94 22.51
N GLY A 621 35.80 18.38 23.68
CA GLY A 621 34.91 19.55 23.82
C GLY A 621 35.55 20.83 23.26
N ASP A 622 36.80 21.10 23.63
CA ASP A 622 37.57 22.26 23.17
C ASP A 622 37.76 22.25 21.64
N ALA A 623 38.04 21.07 21.07
CA ALA A 623 38.17 20.88 19.64
C ALA A 623 36.85 21.13 18.89
N TYR A 624 35.71 20.61 19.37
CA TYR A 624 34.41 20.90 18.73
C TYR A 624 34.03 22.38 18.89
N PHE A 625 34.26 22.98 20.06
CA PHE A 625 33.93 24.37 20.34
C PHE A 625 34.70 25.35 19.44
N SER A 626 36.00 25.14 19.29
CA SER A 626 36.85 25.96 18.39
C SER A 626 36.48 25.87 16.91
N ASN A 627 35.85 24.77 16.49
CA ASN A 627 35.33 24.58 15.13
C ASN A 627 33.87 25.05 14.95
N ASN A 628 33.27 25.70 15.95
CA ASN A 628 31.85 26.12 15.99
C ASN A 628 30.83 24.96 15.94
N HIS A 629 31.27 23.73 16.24
CA HIS A 629 30.41 22.55 16.40
C HIS A 629 29.83 22.54 17.83
N PHE A 630 28.90 23.47 18.09
CA PHE A 630 28.44 23.80 19.44
C PHE A 630 27.65 22.66 20.11
N ASP A 631 26.85 21.90 19.36
CA ASP A 631 26.08 20.77 19.92
C ASP A 631 26.99 19.57 20.25
N GLU A 632 27.98 19.28 19.41
CA GLU A 632 28.99 18.25 19.66
C GLU A 632 29.89 18.62 20.85
N ALA A 633 30.29 19.89 20.96
CA ALA A 633 31.03 20.41 22.11
C ALA A 633 30.22 20.27 23.40
N LYS A 634 28.91 20.57 23.37
CA LYS A 634 27.98 20.41 24.49
C LYS A 634 28.00 18.97 25.03
N VAL A 635 27.90 17.99 24.14
CA VAL A 635 27.92 16.57 24.50
C VAL A 635 29.24 16.19 25.18
N GLN A 636 30.40 16.64 24.66
CA GLN A 636 31.69 16.28 25.27
C GLN A 636 31.93 16.96 26.62
N TYR A 637 31.52 18.23 26.81
CA TYR A 637 31.63 18.87 28.13
C TYR A 637 30.65 18.28 29.15
N GLN A 638 29.43 17.91 28.74
CA GLN A 638 28.52 17.13 29.60
C GLN A 638 29.14 15.80 30.02
N LYS A 639 29.77 15.09 29.08
CA LYS A 639 30.51 13.84 29.32
C LYS A 639 31.75 14.04 30.22
N ALA A 640 32.42 15.20 30.18
CA ALA A 640 33.47 15.51 31.14
C ALA A 640 32.89 15.60 32.58
N LEU A 641 31.74 16.26 32.74
CA LEU A 641 31.07 16.38 34.05
C LEU A 641 30.53 15.04 34.60
N THR A 642 30.26 14.02 33.78
CA THR A 642 29.91 12.69 34.32
C THR A 642 31.10 11.99 35.00
N PHE A 643 32.33 12.29 34.59
CA PHE A 643 33.55 11.78 35.24
C PHE A 643 33.99 12.65 36.42
N LYS A 644 33.74 13.96 36.38
CA LYS A 644 34.00 14.90 37.48
C LYS A 644 32.91 15.99 37.57
N PRO A 645 31.84 15.79 38.37
CA PRO A 645 30.70 16.69 38.40
C PRO A 645 30.97 18.12 38.90
N ASN A 646 32.04 18.31 39.69
CA ASN A 646 32.33 19.58 40.37
C ASN A 646 33.36 20.46 39.63
N GLU A 647 33.80 20.08 38.43
CA GLU A 647 34.82 20.82 37.68
C GLU A 647 34.23 22.06 37.01
N LYS A 648 34.83 23.23 37.30
CA LYS A 648 34.30 24.52 36.85
C LYS A 648 34.42 24.75 35.34
N TYR A 649 35.46 24.20 34.71
CA TYR A 649 35.77 24.51 33.31
C TYR A 649 34.71 24.00 32.32
N PRO A 650 34.32 22.71 32.30
CA PRO A 650 33.26 22.25 31.39
C PRO A 650 31.91 22.92 31.67
N ALA A 651 31.60 23.18 32.95
CA ALA A 651 30.38 23.89 33.35
C ALA A 651 30.32 25.32 32.79
N GLN A 652 31.45 26.04 32.79
CA GLN A 652 31.54 27.37 32.18
C GLN A 652 31.42 27.33 30.65
N GLN A 653 32.07 26.36 29.99
CA GLN A 653 31.95 26.21 28.53
C GLN A 653 30.51 25.89 28.10
N LEU A 654 29.79 25.06 28.87
CA LEU A 654 28.36 24.78 28.62
C LEU A 654 27.48 26.03 28.69
N LEU A 655 27.77 27.00 29.57
CA LEU A 655 27.05 28.28 29.61
C LEU A 655 27.31 29.12 28.35
N VAL A 656 28.56 29.18 27.89
CA VAL A 656 28.93 29.90 26.66
C VAL A 656 28.29 29.24 25.43
N ILE A 657 28.31 27.91 25.34
CA ILE A 657 27.69 27.13 24.28
C ILE A 657 26.18 27.32 24.25
N ASN A 658 25.49 27.22 25.39
CA ASN A 658 24.05 27.42 25.45
C ASN A 658 23.68 28.83 24.97
N LYS A 659 24.42 29.86 25.38
CA LYS A 659 24.21 31.23 24.88
C LYS A 659 24.43 31.33 23.36
N LYS A 660 25.45 30.66 22.80
CA LYS A 660 25.69 30.64 21.35
C LYS A 660 24.60 29.92 20.57
N LEU A 661 24.07 28.82 21.09
CA LEU A 661 22.94 28.10 20.52
C LEU A 661 21.64 28.93 20.59
N GLU A 662 21.41 29.66 21.69
CA GLU A 662 20.29 30.62 21.83
C GLU A 662 20.41 31.77 20.82
N GLU A 663 21.59 32.37 20.65
CA GLU A 663 21.85 33.41 19.64
C GLU A 663 21.56 32.92 18.22
N LEU A 664 22.01 31.70 17.86
CA LEU A 664 21.76 31.07 16.56
C LEU A 664 20.27 30.72 16.35
N ALA A 665 19.60 30.21 17.37
CA ALA A 665 18.17 29.91 17.32
C ALA A 665 17.32 31.18 17.15
N ALA A 666 17.65 32.26 17.87
CA ALA A 666 17.00 33.56 17.74
C ALA A 666 17.18 34.15 16.33
N GLU A 667 18.38 34.06 15.76
CA GLU A 667 18.67 34.53 14.40
C GLU A 667 17.90 33.72 13.32
N ARG A 668 17.82 32.39 13.49
CA ARG A 668 17.01 31.52 12.61
C ARG A 668 15.52 31.85 12.70
N ALA A 669 15.00 32.08 13.91
CA ALA A 669 13.61 32.47 14.14
C ALA A 669 13.29 33.86 13.56
N ARG A 670 14.23 34.81 13.64
CA ARG A 670 14.12 36.15 13.03
C ARG A 670 14.02 36.05 11.51
N LYS A 671 14.96 35.36 10.86
CA LYS A 671 14.96 35.17 9.39
C LYS A 671 13.72 34.43 8.89
N PHE A 672 13.26 33.43 9.64
CA PHE A 672 11.99 32.76 9.37
C PHE A 672 10.83 33.76 9.36
N LYS A 673 10.66 34.54 10.44
CA LYS A 673 9.57 35.53 10.56
C LYS A 673 9.63 36.61 9.47
N GLU A 674 10.81 37.15 9.18
CA GLU A 674 11.01 38.13 8.10
C GLU A 674 10.61 37.55 6.72
N THR A 675 10.97 36.29 6.46
CA THR A 675 10.61 35.59 5.20
C THR A 675 9.11 35.32 5.11
N VAL A 676 8.47 34.90 6.20
CA VAL A 676 7.01 34.69 6.26
C VAL A 676 6.24 35.98 5.99
N VAL A 677 6.61 37.10 6.64
CA VAL A 677 5.97 38.40 6.38
C VAL A 677 6.10 38.82 4.92
N LYS A 678 7.27 38.56 4.30
CA LYS A 678 7.47 38.84 2.88
C LYS A 678 6.64 37.92 1.97
N ALA A 679 6.45 36.66 2.35
CA ALA A 679 5.61 35.71 1.63
C ALA A 679 4.12 36.05 1.74
N ASP A 680 3.64 36.40 2.94
CA ASP A 680 2.28 36.87 3.19
C ASP A 680 1.99 38.16 2.39
N ASN A 681 2.92 39.12 2.36
CA ASN A 681 2.78 40.33 1.53
C ASN A 681 2.63 40.01 0.03
N PHE A 682 3.37 39.03 -0.52
CA PHE A 682 3.17 38.62 -1.91
C PHE A 682 1.83 37.88 -2.11
N PHE A 683 1.41 37.07 -1.14
CA PHE A 683 0.12 36.37 -1.17
C PHE A 683 -1.04 37.36 -1.23
N ASP A 684 -1.04 38.34 -0.33
CA ASP A 684 -2.10 39.35 -0.20
C ASP A 684 -2.13 40.32 -1.41
N GLN A 685 -1.02 40.43 -2.16
CA GLN A 685 -0.95 41.13 -3.45
C GLN A 685 -1.44 40.29 -4.65
N GLY A 686 -1.74 38.99 -4.46
CA GLY A 686 -2.07 38.07 -5.54
C GLY A 686 -0.87 37.58 -6.36
N ASN A 687 0.35 37.89 -5.93
CA ASN A 687 1.60 37.47 -6.56
C ASN A 687 1.97 36.05 -6.09
N TYR A 688 1.11 35.08 -6.43
CA TYR A 688 1.15 33.73 -5.85
C TYR A 688 2.41 32.92 -6.21
N GLN A 689 3.08 33.24 -7.32
CA GLN A 689 4.34 32.57 -7.71
C GLN A 689 5.51 33.03 -6.83
N GLU A 690 5.61 34.33 -6.58
CA GLU A 690 6.57 34.95 -5.67
C GLU A 690 6.30 34.55 -4.22
N ALA A 691 5.03 34.51 -3.81
CA ALA A 691 4.59 34.03 -2.51
C ALA A 691 5.01 32.57 -2.28
N LEU A 692 4.71 31.68 -3.24
CA LEU A 692 5.11 30.27 -3.20
C LEU A 692 6.63 30.10 -3.04
N LEU A 693 7.42 30.91 -3.74
CA LEU A 693 8.88 30.90 -3.60
C LEU A 693 9.32 31.34 -2.19
N GLN A 694 8.78 32.45 -1.65
CA GLN A 694 9.15 32.91 -0.31
C GLN A 694 8.68 31.94 0.79
N TYR A 695 7.48 31.34 0.71
CA TYR A 695 7.06 30.32 1.68
C TYR A 695 7.94 29.06 1.63
N LYS A 696 8.39 28.63 0.43
CA LYS A 696 9.35 27.51 0.32
C LYS A 696 10.69 27.85 1.00
N ILE A 697 11.16 29.09 0.88
CA ILE A 697 12.36 29.56 1.60
C ILE A 697 12.10 29.59 3.12
N ALA A 698 10.92 30.05 3.56
CA ALA A 698 10.52 30.04 4.97
C ALA A 698 10.49 28.60 5.55
N SER A 699 9.91 27.64 4.83
CA SER A 699 9.93 26.22 5.19
C SER A 699 11.34 25.62 5.27
N GLY A 700 12.33 26.20 4.59
CA GLY A 700 13.74 25.84 4.77
C GLY A 700 14.27 26.16 6.18
N PHE A 701 13.76 27.21 6.83
CA PHE A 701 14.08 27.52 8.22
C PHE A 701 13.25 26.71 9.21
N ASN A 702 11.96 26.45 8.92
CA ASN A 702 11.09 25.60 9.74
C ASN A 702 10.14 24.76 8.86
N ALA A 703 10.50 23.50 8.60
CA ALA A 703 9.74 22.62 7.71
C ALA A 703 8.40 22.16 8.31
N ALA A 704 8.24 22.21 9.63
CA ALA A 704 7.03 21.81 10.35
C ALA A 704 6.02 22.96 10.54
N ASP A 705 6.29 24.15 9.98
CA ASP A 705 5.39 25.29 10.13
C ASP A 705 4.09 25.12 9.33
N ASN A 706 2.98 24.99 10.06
CA ASN A 706 1.66 24.75 9.47
C ASN A 706 1.13 25.94 8.64
N HIS A 707 1.52 27.19 8.97
CA HIS A 707 1.13 28.36 8.18
C HIS A 707 1.78 28.34 6.80
N CYS A 708 3.10 28.11 6.73
CA CYS A 708 3.82 27.97 5.46
C CYS A 708 3.27 26.81 4.62
N GLN A 709 3.02 25.64 5.21
CA GLN A 709 2.45 24.49 4.48
C GLN A 709 1.04 24.78 3.93
N THR A 710 0.18 25.42 4.74
CA THR A 710 -1.17 25.82 4.32
C THR A 710 -1.10 26.86 3.19
N ARG A 711 -0.22 27.86 3.31
CA ARG A 711 -0.05 28.93 2.32
C ARG A 711 0.59 28.45 1.02
N ILE A 712 1.54 27.51 1.05
CA ILE A 712 2.07 26.85 -0.16
C ILE A 712 0.94 26.16 -0.92
N THR A 713 0.07 25.44 -0.21
CA THR A 713 -1.09 24.75 -0.79
C THR A 713 -2.09 25.75 -1.39
N ALA A 714 -2.34 26.86 -0.70
CA ALA A 714 -3.19 27.94 -1.21
C ALA A 714 -2.59 28.60 -2.47
N CYS A 715 -1.28 28.91 -2.49
CA CYS A 715 -0.60 29.47 -3.67
C CYS A 715 -0.75 28.56 -4.90
N ASN A 716 -0.48 27.25 -4.74
CA ASN A 716 -0.66 26.29 -5.84
C ASN A 716 -2.10 26.25 -6.33
N THR A 717 -3.08 26.27 -5.43
CA THR A 717 -4.51 26.27 -5.76
C THR A 717 -4.92 27.50 -6.59
N GLU A 718 -4.45 28.68 -6.20
CA GLU A 718 -4.72 29.94 -6.93
C GLU A 718 -3.99 30.00 -8.28
N ILE A 719 -2.75 29.51 -8.36
CA ILE A 719 -2.02 29.37 -9.64
C ILE A 719 -2.79 28.43 -10.58
N ASP A 720 -3.24 27.27 -10.10
CA ASP A 720 -4.05 26.33 -10.90
C ASP A 720 -5.42 26.90 -11.30
N ALA A 721 -6.03 27.75 -10.46
CA ALA A 721 -7.25 28.47 -10.79
C ALA A 721 -7.01 29.51 -11.89
N MET A 722 -5.92 30.28 -11.79
CA MET A 722 -5.50 31.26 -12.79
C MET A 722 -5.20 30.59 -14.14
N MET A 723 -4.46 29.47 -14.15
CA MET A 723 -4.16 28.71 -15.37
C MET A 723 -5.42 28.10 -16.00
N ARG A 724 -6.36 27.59 -15.19
CA ARG A 724 -7.66 27.11 -15.69
C ARG A 724 -8.50 28.23 -16.29
N LYS A 725 -8.53 29.42 -15.68
CA LYS A 725 -9.21 30.59 -16.22
C LYS A 725 -8.60 31.03 -17.55
N LEU A 726 -7.26 31.14 -17.62
CA LEU A 726 -6.54 31.52 -18.85
C LEU A 726 -6.83 30.54 -19.99
N LYS A 727 -6.83 29.23 -19.70
CA LYS A 727 -7.21 28.20 -20.67
C LYS A 727 -8.67 28.36 -21.12
N GLY A 728 -9.61 28.58 -20.20
CA GLY A 728 -11.02 28.81 -20.55
C GLY A 728 -11.23 30.05 -21.43
N GLU A 729 -10.51 31.14 -21.17
CA GLU A 729 -10.54 32.34 -22.02
C GLU A 729 -9.96 32.09 -23.42
N TYR A 730 -8.89 31.28 -23.52
CA TYR A 730 -8.31 30.84 -24.78
C TYR A 730 -9.27 29.94 -25.56
N ASP A 731 -9.82 28.89 -24.94
CA ASP A 731 -10.75 27.94 -25.56
C ASP A 731 -12.01 28.65 -26.09
N LEU A 732 -12.54 29.63 -25.35
CA LEU A 732 -13.66 30.48 -25.80
C LEU A 732 -13.27 31.39 -26.98
N ALA A 733 -12.07 31.97 -26.99
CA ALA A 733 -11.60 32.81 -28.09
C ALA A 733 -11.35 32.00 -29.36
N VAL A 734 -10.85 30.77 -29.24
CA VAL A 734 -10.73 29.81 -30.35
C VAL A 734 -12.09 29.41 -30.88
N ALA A 735 -13.05 29.03 -30.01
CA ALA A 735 -14.38 28.62 -30.45
C ALA A 735 -15.15 29.72 -31.21
N ASP A 736 -15.01 30.99 -30.79
CA ASP A 736 -15.57 32.13 -31.54
C ASP A 736 -14.88 32.32 -32.91
N ALA A 737 -13.55 32.17 -32.95
CA ALA A 737 -12.78 32.24 -34.20
C ALA A 737 -13.14 31.13 -35.20
N ASP A 738 -13.26 29.88 -34.72
CA ASP A 738 -13.67 28.71 -35.49
C ASP A 738 -15.09 28.87 -36.04
N LYS A 739 -16.01 29.40 -35.23
CA LYS A 739 -17.38 29.71 -35.66
C LYS A 739 -17.42 30.78 -36.76
N LEU A 740 -16.61 31.83 -36.64
CA LEU A 740 -16.48 32.87 -37.67
C LEU A 740 -15.83 32.32 -38.95
N TYR A 741 -14.83 31.44 -38.82
CA TYR A 741 -14.19 30.74 -39.94
C TYR A 741 -15.17 29.83 -40.69
N ALA A 742 -15.91 28.98 -39.97
CA ALA A 742 -16.95 28.12 -40.54
C ALA A 742 -18.06 28.93 -41.25
N SER A 743 -18.36 30.13 -40.74
CA SER A 743 -19.31 31.08 -41.34
C SER A 743 -18.75 31.85 -42.55
N LYS A 744 -17.51 31.57 -42.99
CA LYS A 744 -16.75 32.29 -44.03
C LYS A 744 -16.60 33.81 -43.77
N ILE A 745 -16.59 34.22 -42.50
CA ILE A 745 -16.37 35.62 -42.06
C ILE A 745 -14.91 35.79 -41.68
N PHE A 746 -14.05 35.67 -42.70
CA PHE A 746 -12.60 35.47 -42.56
C PHE A 746 -11.85 36.66 -41.93
N ASP A 747 -12.32 37.89 -42.19
CA ASP A 747 -11.82 39.12 -41.56
C ASP A 747 -11.99 39.11 -40.04
N LYS A 748 -13.16 38.68 -39.57
CA LYS A 748 -13.44 38.54 -38.13
C LYS A 748 -12.76 37.30 -37.55
N ALA A 749 -12.72 36.18 -38.28
CA ALA A 749 -12.04 34.96 -37.83
C ALA A 749 -10.54 35.20 -37.57
N ILE A 750 -9.80 35.83 -38.50
CA ILE A 750 -8.40 36.23 -38.28
C ILE A 750 -8.27 37.12 -37.05
N SER A 751 -9.19 38.07 -36.86
CA SER A 751 -9.17 38.98 -35.70
C SER A 751 -9.39 38.23 -34.38
N ALA A 752 -10.25 37.21 -34.36
CA ALA A 752 -10.51 36.37 -33.19
C ALA A 752 -9.35 35.40 -32.91
N TYR A 753 -8.75 34.75 -33.92
CA TYR A 753 -7.52 33.96 -33.74
C TYR A 753 -6.35 34.83 -33.24
N ARG A 754 -6.19 36.06 -33.74
CA ARG A 754 -5.21 37.03 -33.21
C ARG A 754 -5.49 37.43 -31.76
N LYS A 755 -6.72 37.30 -31.27
CA LYS A 755 -7.07 37.46 -29.85
C LYS A 755 -6.71 36.21 -29.05
N ALA A 756 -7.04 35.01 -29.53
CA ALA A 756 -6.66 33.74 -28.90
C ALA A 756 -5.13 33.62 -28.73
N ALA A 757 -4.36 33.90 -29.78
CA ALA A 757 -2.89 33.94 -29.76
C ALA A 757 -2.30 34.93 -28.73
N LYS A 758 -3.03 35.99 -28.35
CA LYS A 758 -2.60 36.92 -27.29
C LYS A 758 -2.91 36.43 -25.88
N ILE A 759 -3.93 35.59 -25.72
CA ILE A 759 -4.27 34.96 -24.44
C ILE A 759 -3.26 33.85 -24.14
N LYS A 760 -2.86 33.08 -25.16
CA LYS A 760 -1.89 32.00 -25.02
C LYS A 760 -0.89 31.95 -26.20
N PRO A 761 0.25 32.68 -26.13
CA PRO A 761 1.19 32.84 -27.25
C PRO A 761 1.99 31.59 -27.62
N ASP A 762 2.05 30.59 -26.74
CA ASP A 762 2.74 29.30 -26.94
C ASP A 762 1.93 28.31 -27.81
N GLU A 763 0.66 28.59 -28.08
CA GLU A 763 -0.21 27.74 -28.91
C GLU A 763 -0.06 28.06 -30.40
N THR A 764 0.24 27.06 -31.24
CA THR A 764 0.45 27.26 -32.69
C THR A 764 -0.86 27.38 -33.48
N TYR A 765 -1.93 26.73 -33.01
CA TYR A 765 -3.20 26.59 -33.73
C TYR A 765 -3.80 27.91 -34.27
N PRO A 766 -3.88 29.02 -33.50
CA PRO A 766 -4.44 30.26 -34.03
C PRO A 766 -3.59 30.86 -35.15
N TYR A 767 -2.27 30.71 -35.11
CA TYR A 767 -1.35 31.18 -36.16
C TYR A 767 -1.50 30.35 -37.44
N GLU A 768 -1.59 29.02 -37.31
CA GLU A 768 -1.86 28.11 -38.42
C GLU A 768 -3.18 28.44 -39.13
N MET A 769 -4.24 28.71 -38.35
CA MET A 769 -5.54 29.09 -38.90
C MET A 769 -5.53 30.46 -39.59
N ILE A 770 -4.80 31.45 -39.05
CA ILE A 770 -4.60 32.74 -39.74
C ILE A 770 -3.88 32.53 -41.07
N ALA A 771 -2.78 31.77 -41.09
CA ALA A 771 -2.03 31.48 -42.31
C ALA A 771 -2.88 30.76 -43.36
N LYS A 772 -3.68 29.77 -42.94
CA LYS A 772 -4.63 29.03 -43.78
C LYS A 772 -5.69 29.93 -44.41
N ILE A 773 -6.29 30.85 -43.64
CA ILE A 773 -7.28 31.80 -44.16
C ILE A 773 -6.65 32.77 -45.16
N THR A 774 -5.49 33.36 -44.81
CA THR A 774 -4.81 34.33 -45.68
C THR A 774 -4.42 33.68 -47.01
N LYS A 775 -3.85 32.47 -46.98
CA LYS A 775 -3.53 31.68 -48.17
C LYS A 775 -4.76 31.39 -49.02
N PHE A 776 -5.86 30.94 -48.41
CA PHE A 776 -7.12 30.69 -49.14
C PHE A 776 -7.62 31.94 -49.87
N ILE A 777 -7.56 33.12 -49.24
CA ILE A 777 -7.94 34.38 -49.88
C ILE A 777 -6.98 34.76 -51.01
N GLU A 778 -5.67 34.61 -50.81
CA GLU A 778 -4.65 34.98 -51.79
C GLU A 778 -4.71 34.10 -53.05
N GLU A 779 -5.05 32.81 -52.89
CA GLU A 779 -5.27 31.85 -53.98
C GLU A 779 -6.61 32.08 -54.72
N ASN A 780 -7.68 32.50 -54.02
CA ASN A 780 -9.00 32.76 -54.62
C ASN A 780 -9.14 34.21 -55.14
N PHE A 781 -8.11 34.71 -55.80
CA PHE A 781 -8.11 36.05 -56.38
C PHE A 781 -9.01 36.16 -57.61
N VAL A 782 -9.44 37.39 -57.89
CA VAL A 782 -10.28 37.74 -59.06
C VAL A 782 -9.62 38.84 -59.88
N VAL A 783 -9.03 39.85 -59.22
CA VAL A 783 -8.38 40.99 -59.85
C VAL A 783 -7.19 41.44 -59.00
N ASP A 784 -6.03 41.61 -59.63
CA ASP A 784 -4.90 42.32 -59.05
C ASP A 784 -5.02 43.82 -59.34
N VAL A 785 -5.00 44.64 -58.29
CA VAL A 785 -5.11 46.11 -58.35
C VAL A 785 -3.74 46.76 -58.17
N VAL A 786 -2.89 46.16 -57.33
CA VAL A 786 -1.46 46.48 -57.22
C VAL A 786 -0.72 45.15 -57.18
N ASN A 787 0.12 44.89 -58.19
CA ASN A 787 0.93 43.67 -58.34
C ASN A 787 2.44 43.93 -58.45
N ALA A 788 2.85 45.19 -58.26
CA ALA A 788 4.24 45.62 -58.22
C ALA A 788 4.45 46.53 -57.00
N LYS A 789 5.58 46.33 -56.29
CA LYS A 789 5.95 47.12 -55.11
C LYS A 789 5.85 48.61 -55.40
N THR A 790 4.95 49.28 -54.68
CA THR A 790 4.63 50.69 -54.90
C THR A 790 4.75 51.46 -53.60
N VAL A 791 5.76 52.32 -53.51
CA VAL A 791 5.85 53.31 -52.42
C VAL A 791 4.85 54.45 -52.69
N ILE A 792 4.17 54.88 -51.63
CA ILE A 792 3.25 56.02 -51.60
C ILE A 792 3.66 56.91 -50.42
N ASN A 793 3.88 58.20 -50.68
CA ASN A 793 4.30 59.14 -49.65
C ASN A 793 3.13 59.58 -48.76
N GLN A 794 3.44 60.16 -47.60
CA GLN A 794 2.42 60.72 -46.71
C GLN A 794 1.64 61.83 -47.44
N GLY A 795 0.31 61.78 -47.39
CA GLY A 795 -0.57 62.76 -48.05
C GLY A 795 -0.73 62.55 -49.57
N GLU A 796 0.09 61.70 -50.20
CA GLU A 796 -0.02 61.36 -51.62
C GLU A 796 -1.22 60.42 -51.83
N THR A 797 -2.13 60.78 -52.73
CA THR A 797 -3.22 59.89 -53.16
C THR A 797 -2.85 59.23 -54.48
N LYS A 798 -2.62 57.92 -54.48
CA LYS A 798 -2.30 57.15 -55.69
C LYS A 798 -3.52 56.38 -56.17
N ARG A 799 -3.83 56.48 -57.47
CA ARG A 799 -4.98 55.80 -58.11
C ARG A 799 -4.51 54.61 -58.94
N PHE A 800 -5.23 53.51 -58.83
CA PHE A 800 -5.01 52.26 -59.54
C PHE A 800 -6.31 51.89 -60.25
N ALA A 801 -6.25 51.71 -61.57
CA ALA A 801 -7.37 51.25 -62.38
C ALA A 801 -7.39 49.71 -62.43
N PHE A 802 -8.57 49.11 -62.57
CA PHE A 802 -8.74 47.67 -62.67
C PHE A 802 -10.04 47.31 -63.39
N GLU A 803 -10.12 46.11 -63.97
CA GLU A 803 -11.32 45.64 -64.69
C GLU A 803 -12.48 45.34 -63.73
N PRO A 804 -13.72 45.83 -63.99
CA PRO A 804 -14.87 45.58 -63.14
C PRO A 804 -15.10 44.10 -62.82
N VAL A 805 -15.01 43.75 -61.54
CA VAL A 805 -15.25 42.40 -61.02
C VAL A 805 -16.62 41.89 -61.45
N ASN A 806 -16.78 40.62 -61.85
CA ASN A 806 -18.07 40.09 -62.28
C ASN A 806 -19.16 40.21 -61.17
N ILE A 807 -20.33 40.75 -61.50
CA ILE A 807 -21.44 40.99 -60.55
C ILE A 807 -21.83 39.76 -59.71
N LYS A 808 -21.71 38.55 -60.27
CA LYS A 808 -22.05 37.29 -59.57
C LYS A 808 -21.18 37.02 -58.34
N VAL A 809 -19.93 37.54 -58.31
CA VAL A 809 -18.99 37.30 -57.20
C VAL A 809 -18.82 38.51 -56.27
N ARG A 810 -19.32 39.71 -56.64
CA ARG A 810 -19.07 40.96 -55.87
C ARG A 810 -19.47 40.87 -54.40
N LYS A 811 -20.58 40.21 -54.08
CA LYS A 811 -21.08 40.02 -52.70
C LYS A 811 -20.14 39.19 -51.80
N TYR A 812 -19.24 38.42 -52.39
CA TYR A 812 -18.27 37.57 -51.71
C TYR A 812 -16.86 38.17 -51.73
N ASN A 813 -16.69 39.42 -52.17
CA ASN A 813 -15.37 40.01 -52.29
C ASN A 813 -14.72 40.36 -50.95
N TYR A 814 -13.42 40.09 -50.91
CA TYR A 814 -12.48 40.63 -49.95
C TYR A 814 -11.37 41.35 -50.70
N ILE A 815 -10.72 42.32 -50.04
CA ILE A 815 -9.48 42.94 -50.50
C ILE A 815 -8.39 42.49 -49.54
N LEU A 816 -7.37 41.83 -50.07
CA LEU A 816 -6.11 41.55 -49.40
C LEU A 816 -5.14 42.70 -49.72
N VAL A 817 -4.61 43.34 -48.68
CA VAL A 817 -3.59 44.37 -48.77
C VAL A 817 -2.34 43.86 -48.06
N ARG A 818 -1.22 43.75 -48.76
CA ARG A 818 0.11 43.47 -48.21
C ARG A 818 0.89 44.78 -48.20
N ALA A 819 1.26 45.26 -47.02
CA ALA A 819 1.85 46.59 -46.86
C ALA A 819 2.93 46.64 -45.77
N THR A 820 4.01 47.35 -46.08
CA THR A 820 5.14 47.64 -45.18
C THR A 820 5.12 49.11 -44.76
N ASN A 821 5.18 49.37 -43.45
CA ASN A 821 5.16 50.71 -42.88
C ASN A 821 6.60 51.23 -42.70
N LEU A 822 7.04 52.15 -43.57
CA LEU A 822 8.46 52.49 -43.69
C LEU A 822 8.98 53.45 -42.62
N ASP A 823 8.10 54.11 -41.86
CA ASP A 823 8.48 55.14 -40.88
C ASP A 823 8.19 54.73 -39.42
N GLY A 824 7.81 53.48 -39.16
CA GLY A 824 7.65 52.91 -37.81
C GLY A 824 6.54 53.52 -36.92
N LYS A 825 5.75 54.46 -37.43
CA LYS A 825 4.63 55.12 -36.74
C LYS A 825 3.30 54.47 -37.11
N ALA A 826 2.41 54.24 -36.13
CA ALA A 826 1.06 53.76 -36.42
C ALA A 826 0.35 54.72 -37.39
N SER A 827 -0.23 54.19 -38.46
CA SER A 827 -0.69 54.98 -39.61
C SER A 827 -1.96 54.40 -40.20
N LYS A 828 -2.74 55.23 -40.88
CA LYS A 828 -3.99 54.87 -41.53
C LYS A 828 -3.84 54.98 -43.03
N LEU A 829 -4.18 53.89 -43.74
CA LEU A 829 -4.41 53.92 -45.18
C LEU A 829 -5.90 54.14 -45.42
N LEU A 830 -6.25 55.27 -46.02
CA LEU A 830 -7.58 55.50 -46.55
C LEU A 830 -7.65 54.93 -47.97
N PHE A 831 -8.54 53.97 -48.17
CA PHE A 831 -8.89 53.45 -49.48
C PHE A 831 -10.21 54.08 -49.94
N THR A 832 -10.28 54.54 -51.18
CA THR A 832 -11.57 54.91 -51.81
C THR A 832 -11.70 54.25 -53.17
N TYR A 833 -12.92 53.93 -53.59
CA TYR A 833 -13.18 53.24 -54.85
C TYR A 833 -14.35 53.87 -55.60
N GLY A 834 -14.42 53.64 -56.90
CA GLY A 834 -15.49 54.18 -57.73
C GLY A 834 -15.48 53.67 -59.16
N SER A 835 -16.33 54.30 -59.97
CA SER A 835 -16.43 54.12 -61.42
C SER A 835 -16.11 55.43 -62.15
N ASP A 836 -16.23 55.46 -63.47
CA ASP A 836 -16.06 56.71 -64.25
C ASP A 836 -17.12 57.77 -63.93
N LYS A 837 -18.24 57.37 -63.30
CA LYS A 837 -19.29 58.26 -62.78
C LYS A 837 -18.92 58.92 -61.45
N GLY A 838 -17.79 58.55 -60.84
CA GLY A 838 -17.28 59.12 -59.59
C GLY A 838 -17.08 58.11 -58.46
N LYS A 839 -16.86 58.64 -57.25
CA LYS A 839 -16.56 57.86 -56.03
C LYS A 839 -17.82 57.13 -55.53
N ASN A 840 -17.68 55.82 -55.34
CA ASN A 840 -18.76 54.95 -54.85
C ASN A 840 -18.59 54.57 -53.36
N GLY A 841 -17.37 54.50 -52.84
CA GLY A 841 -17.17 54.18 -51.43
C GLY A 841 -15.72 54.23 -50.96
N GLY A 842 -15.43 53.51 -49.88
CA GLY A 842 -14.11 53.41 -49.30
C GLY A 842 -14.06 52.61 -48.00
N PHE A 843 -12.85 52.41 -47.48
CA PHE A 843 -12.57 51.74 -46.22
C PHE A 843 -11.23 52.25 -45.66
N VAL A 844 -10.95 51.93 -44.39
CA VAL A 844 -9.70 52.32 -43.72
C VAL A 844 -8.98 51.07 -43.24
N VAL A 845 -7.68 51.00 -43.52
CA VAL A 845 -6.78 49.98 -42.96
C VAL A 845 -5.88 50.66 -41.93
N ASN A 846 -5.94 50.19 -40.69
CA ASN A 846 -5.05 50.64 -39.62
C ASN A 846 -3.78 49.78 -39.68
N LEU A 847 -2.64 50.38 -40.05
CA LEU A 847 -1.36 49.69 -40.07
C LEU A 847 -0.84 49.49 -38.65
N ILE A 848 -0.47 48.26 -38.32
CA ILE A 848 0.18 47.95 -37.04
C ILE A 848 1.65 48.40 -37.05
N LYS A 849 2.18 48.71 -35.86
CA LYS A 849 3.61 48.97 -35.67
C LYS A 849 4.34 47.63 -35.59
N ALA A 850 4.90 47.18 -36.70
CA ALA A 850 5.68 45.96 -36.83
C ALA A 850 6.80 46.17 -37.86
N GLU A 851 7.89 45.43 -37.73
CA GLU A 851 8.95 45.37 -38.74
C GLU A 851 8.51 44.44 -39.89
N GLY A 852 8.76 44.84 -41.15
CA GLY A 852 8.42 44.06 -42.33
C GLY A 852 6.98 44.23 -42.85
N SER A 853 6.66 43.43 -43.87
CA SER A 853 5.37 43.49 -44.58
C SER A 853 4.28 42.73 -43.82
N ASN A 854 3.06 43.28 -43.84
CA ASN A 854 1.93 42.79 -43.08
C ASN A 854 0.69 42.63 -43.95
N ASP A 855 -0.06 41.54 -43.72
CA ASP A 855 -1.31 41.24 -44.44
C ASP A 855 -2.54 41.73 -43.67
N TYR A 856 -3.36 42.50 -44.40
CA TYR A 856 -4.62 43.07 -43.95
C TYR A 856 -5.74 42.57 -44.86
N LEU A 857 -6.76 41.95 -44.25
CA LEU A 857 -7.90 41.38 -44.95
C LEU A 857 -9.15 42.21 -44.69
N ILE A 858 -9.77 42.73 -45.75
CA ILE A 858 -10.95 43.61 -45.66
C ILE A 858 -12.12 42.98 -46.41
N ARG A 859 -13.22 42.70 -45.71
CA ARG A 859 -14.48 42.29 -46.36
C ARG A 859 -15.12 43.51 -47.02
N ILE A 860 -15.23 43.48 -48.35
CA ILE A 860 -15.77 44.60 -49.15
C ILE A 860 -17.13 44.28 -49.80
N GLY A 861 -17.41 43.00 -50.05
CA GLY A 861 -18.65 42.54 -50.70
C GLY A 861 -19.94 42.77 -49.90
N ASN A 862 -19.87 43.30 -48.69
CA ASN A 862 -21.03 43.78 -47.92
C ASN A 862 -21.38 45.25 -48.19
N GLN A 863 -20.50 46.03 -48.84
CA GLN A 863 -20.77 47.44 -49.15
C GLN A 863 -21.68 47.54 -50.37
N TYR A 864 -22.85 48.19 -50.23
CA TYR A 864 -23.88 48.27 -51.26
C TYR A 864 -23.33 48.68 -52.64
N LYS A 865 -22.66 49.84 -52.70
CA LYS A 865 -22.08 50.35 -53.94
C LYS A 865 -20.85 49.59 -54.44
N TRP A 866 -20.24 48.70 -53.64
CA TRP A 866 -19.23 47.76 -54.16
C TRP A 866 -19.90 46.70 -55.02
N PHE A 867 -21.02 46.13 -54.57
CA PHE A 867 -21.68 45.04 -55.27
C PHE A 867 -22.77 45.46 -56.27
N SER A 868 -23.27 46.70 -56.22
CA SER A 868 -24.23 47.22 -57.20
C SER A 868 -23.58 47.86 -58.43
N GLU A 869 -22.40 48.48 -58.29
CA GLU A 869 -21.77 49.29 -59.35
C GLU A 869 -20.56 48.60 -60.00
N ASP A 870 -20.28 48.98 -61.25
CA ASP A 870 -19.08 48.60 -61.99
C ASP A 870 -17.90 49.48 -61.56
N ASN A 871 -17.35 49.17 -60.38
CA ASN A 871 -16.17 49.84 -59.86
C ASN A 871 -14.93 49.42 -60.66
N ASN A 872 -14.19 50.40 -61.20
CA ASN A 872 -13.02 50.20 -62.06
C ASN A 872 -11.76 50.93 -61.57
N TRP A 873 -11.79 51.53 -60.37
CA TRP A 873 -10.59 52.09 -59.73
C TRP A 873 -10.65 52.06 -58.19
N ILE A 874 -9.46 52.00 -57.59
CA ILE A 874 -9.18 52.21 -56.17
C ILE A 874 -8.13 53.30 -56.04
N THR A 875 -8.23 54.13 -55.01
CA THR A 875 -7.16 55.02 -54.53
C THR A 875 -6.67 54.60 -53.16
N ILE A 876 -5.40 54.88 -52.88
CA ILE A 876 -4.74 54.66 -51.60
C ILE A 876 -4.12 55.98 -51.14
N LEU A 877 -4.42 56.38 -49.90
CA LEU A 877 -3.89 57.59 -49.26
C LEU A 877 -3.34 57.26 -47.86
N PRO A 878 -2.01 57.26 -47.66
CA PRO A 878 -1.39 57.18 -46.34
C PRO A 878 -1.50 58.51 -45.58
N GLN A 879 -2.04 58.48 -44.36
CA GLN A 879 -2.28 59.71 -43.57
C GLN A 879 -1.07 60.20 -42.75
N ILE A 880 -0.27 59.28 -42.19
CA ILE A 880 0.71 59.61 -41.12
C ILE A 880 2.14 59.15 -41.45
N SER A 881 2.31 58.19 -42.36
CA SER A 881 3.61 57.65 -42.77
C SER A 881 3.63 57.31 -44.25
N ARG A 882 4.84 57.28 -44.83
CA ARG A 882 5.13 56.67 -46.11
C ARG A 882 5.01 55.15 -46.00
N VAL A 883 4.38 54.53 -47.01
CA VAL A 883 4.04 53.11 -47.01
C VAL A 883 4.47 52.48 -48.32
N GLU A 884 5.05 51.29 -48.26
CA GLU A 884 5.21 50.41 -49.41
C GLU A 884 4.01 49.47 -49.47
N ILE A 885 3.32 49.48 -50.61
CA ILE A 885 2.25 48.55 -50.96
C ILE A 885 2.86 47.46 -51.83
N ASP A 886 2.94 46.25 -51.29
CA ASP A 886 3.44 45.07 -51.99
C ASP A 886 2.37 44.44 -52.89
N LEU A 887 1.13 44.39 -52.39
CA LEU A 887 -0.01 43.76 -53.06
C LEU A 887 -1.31 44.47 -52.66
N VAL A 888 -2.20 44.70 -53.63
CA VAL A 888 -3.64 44.91 -53.40
C VAL A 888 -4.39 44.02 -54.36
N ARG A 889 -5.16 43.10 -53.80
CA ARG A 889 -5.77 41.98 -54.52
C ARG A 889 -7.23 41.84 -54.11
N ILE A 890 -8.13 41.86 -55.09
CA ILE A 890 -9.55 41.57 -54.88
C ILE A 890 -9.74 40.06 -55.06
N SER A 891 -10.25 39.40 -54.02
CA SER A 891 -10.49 37.96 -53.96
C SER A 891 -11.98 37.65 -53.70
N LYS A 892 -12.37 36.38 -53.81
CA LYS A 892 -13.75 35.89 -53.52
C LYS A 892 -13.73 34.68 -52.58
N THR A 893 -14.85 34.40 -51.90
CA THR A 893 -14.97 33.28 -50.93
C THR A 893 -15.96 32.18 -51.32
N ASN A 894 -16.55 32.31 -52.50
CA ASN A 894 -17.42 31.35 -53.20
C ASN A 894 -17.04 31.39 -54.70
#